data_AF-I3IF84-F1
#
_entry.id   AF-I3IF84-F1
#
_cell.length_a   1.000
_cell.length_b   1.000
_cell.length_c   1.000
_cell.angle_alpha   90.00
_cell.angle_beta   90.00
_cell.angle_gamma   90.00
#
_symmetry.space_group_name_H-M   'P 1'
#
loop_
_entity.id
_entity.type
_entity.pdbx_description
1 polymer ?
#
loop_
_entity_poly.entity_id
_entity_poly.type
_entity_poly.pdbx_seq_one_letter_code
_entity_poly.pdbx_strand_id
1 'polypeptide(L)'
;MTITVSTEIITAALLTEVASLYAADKYKKSLWEWQFCPRFGRDVQCIVARDGDRIVGFNATMPIKLVAESNQVMDAIWSCDFIVAPAYRGKGLGQSIKDEMANAFKMPIMSLGISDSAFPLLLKKGWHSPARLDVWDLMNHPRTLKQIMLFSWSKICRAYLFLTTRNLYRKYRVEELNQLPQKAVIQHLWQLHREHSNDVEILRDYEYLKWRYVDCPFNVYRFLHVGSANKGAQALIIFRITPGNSLEVVDFIGSKKSEVVSAACSFWLRCYASVFAIHWNTSISALRPGLIANGFVKKSYGSRFATLSDHVKGNWGLVAGDSDGDFLRVAKEQFVFPTVIDNVFAENPAALPAVNLLGKPIYYCAEALVYRQITEQEFYAMEVAWRELMDRADANALFMSWQWMVSWWRQWGSYLKLDLSIFLVFEKDRLIGILPFYKYKRVLMENYQFIGNAWGIFPTVRSEYISPIFDREKEKKLYKSLQAYILSRPCNTSYIFSDTPTNQMPMLSYWQHRKDFGYRTPVSGDFDHYIASLGRMTRLKAFNRRSYLEEHYAHVEFVLITLEEKKLDEFFNHLNSFHLLRWGKPCFEQRAVEFHKQLLQSALGVNALLSYLVVDGLIVSASYNIQIDDVIYNIQSGYLEDFDKKISLGTLHMGWLLEYAFKSPEVNYFDFLAGFGRAEDYKKHYRGDLTQFYTLQYFSSPWVGAVYCSRLWLKFYTKKIMNLVSRSQRGGI
;
A
#
# COMPACT_ATOMS: atom_id res chain seq x y z
N MET A 1 -14.36 -51.03 -27.90
CA MET A 1 -13.72 -49.91 -27.19
C MET A 1 -14.18 -49.98 -25.75
N THR A 2 -13.34 -50.51 -24.88
CA THR A 2 -13.63 -50.62 -23.43
C THR A 2 -13.10 -49.35 -22.80
N ILE A 3 -13.97 -48.36 -22.60
CA ILE A 3 -13.58 -47.10 -21.97
C ILE A 3 -13.38 -47.34 -20.48
N THR A 4 -12.20 -47.01 -19.96
CA THR A 4 -11.89 -47.09 -18.52
C THR A 4 -11.91 -45.68 -17.92
N VAL A 5 -12.50 -45.53 -16.74
CA VAL A 5 -12.51 -44.28 -15.97
C VAL A 5 -11.79 -44.53 -14.66
N SER A 6 -10.81 -43.70 -14.34
CA SER A 6 -9.93 -43.88 -13.18
C SER A 6 -9.63 -42.54 -12.50
N THR A 7 -9.34 -42.62 -11.20
CA THR A 7 -8.78 -41.52 -10.42
C THR A 7 -7.26 -41.56 -10.49
N GLU A 8 -6.62 -40.46 -10.87
CA GLU A 8 -5.17 -40.36 -11.08
C GLU A 8 -4.59 -39.09 -10.44
N ILE A 9 -3.29 -39.12 -10.14
CA ILE A 9 -2.53 -37.94 -9.71
C ILE A 9 -2.16 -37.11 -10.94
N ILE A 10 -2.34 -35.79 -10.86
CA ILE A 10 -1.92 -34.87 -11.89
C ILE A 10 -0.40 -34.78 -11.90
N THR A 11 0.21 -35.20 -13.02
CA THR A 11 1.64 -35.08 -13.29
C THR A 11 1.88 -34.26 -14.57
N ALA A 12 3.10 -33.76 -14.77
CA ALA A 12 3.46 -33.06 -15.99
C ALA A 12 3.28 -33.94 -17.26
N ALA A 13 3.56 -35.24 -17.15
CA ALA A 13 3.31 -36.21 -18.22
C ALA A 13 1.82 -36.31 -18.55
N LEU A 14 0.97 -36.49 -17.53
CA LEU A 14 -0.48 -36.56 -17.71
C LEU A 14 -1.05 -35.29 -18.35
N LEU A 15 -0.62 -34.11 -17.89
CA LEU A 15 -1.05 -32.84 -18.46
C LEU A 15 -0.62 -32.68 -19.92
N THR A 16 0.53 -33.23 -20.29
CA THR A 16 1.01 -33.25 -21.68
C THR A 16 0.12 -34.10 -22.57
N GLU A 17 -0.41 -35.23 -22.08
CA GLU A 17 -1.39 -36.04 -22.81
C GLU A 17 -2.75 -35.33 -22.93
N VAL A 18 -3.23 -34.76 -21.81
CA VAL A 18 -4.50 -34.01 -21.72
C VAL A 18 -4.52 -32.77 -22.60
N ALA A 19 -3.36 -32.15 -22.86
CA ALA A 19 -3.21 -31.02 -23.76
C ALA A 19 -3.87 -31.20 -25.13
N SER A 20 -3.88 -32.44 -25.65
CA SER A 20 -4.51 -32.75 -26.93
C SER A 20 -6.03 -32.50 -26.92
N LEU A 21 -6.69 -32.70 -25.77
CA LEU A 21 -8.12 -32.40 -25.60
C LEU A 21 -8.42 -30.91 -25.59
N TYR A 22 -7.46 -30.08 -25.16
CA TYR A 22 -7.56 -28.62 -25.11
C TYR A 22 -6.87 -27.92 -26.29
N ALA A 23 -6.79 -28.55 -27.46
CA ALA A 23 -6.14 -27.96 -28.64
C ALA A 23 -6.68 -26.56 -29.01
N ALA A 24 -7.95 -26.27 -28.71
CA ALA A 24 -8.60 -24.97 -28.92
C ALA A 24 -8.34 -23.94 -27.81
N ASP A 25 -7.91 -24.38 -26.62
CA ASP A 25 -7.71 -23.56 -25.42
C ASP A 25 -6.23 -23.61 -24.97
N LYS A 26 -5.31 -23.31 -25.89
CA LYS A 26 -3.85 -23.41 -25.67
C LYS A 26 -3.37 -22.60 -24.45
N TYR A 27 -4.08 -21.52 -24.11
CA TYR A 27 -3.79 -20.67 -22.96
C TYR A 27 -3.89 -21.38 -21.60
N LYS A 28 -4.59 -22.51 -21.49
CA LYS A 28 -4.68 -23.24 -20.21
C LYS A 28 -3.35 -23.83 -19.77
N LYS A 29 -2.47 -24.16 -20.71
CA LYS A 29 -1.16 -24.76 -20.41
C LYS A 29 -0.28 -23.85 -19.55
N SER A 30 -0.38 -22.53 -19.73
CA SER A 30 0.42 -21.58 -18.93
C SER A 30 -0.07 -21.44 -17.49
N LEU A 31 -1.23 -22.02 -17.15
CA LEU A 31 -1.78 -22.01 -15.80
C LEU A 31 -1.51 -23.31 -15.03
N TRP A 32 -1.38 -24.44 -15.71
CA TRP A 32 -1.50 -25.75 -15.07
C TRP A 32 -0.49 -26.03 -13.97
N GLU A 33 0.77 -25.61 -14.13
CA GLU A 33 1.79 -25.77 -13.10
C GLU A 33 1.40 -25.05 -11.79
N TRP A 34 0.84 -23.85 -11.90
CA TRP A 34 0.33 -23.08 -10.76
C TRP A 34 -1.04 -23.58 -10.25
N GLN A 35 -1.96 -23.89 -11.16
CA GLN A 35 -3.34 -24.25 -10.85
C GLN A 35 -3.41 -25.61 -10.14
N PHE A 36 -2.59 -26.57 -10.59
CA PHE A 36 -2.54 -27.93 -10.09
C PHE A 36 -1.29 -28.20 -9.23
N CYS A 37 -0.72 -27.16 -8.62
CA CYS A 37 0.33 -27.34 -7.64
C CYS A 37 -0.19 -28.09 -6.39
N PRO A 38 0.62 -28.99 -5.78
CA PRO A 38 0.27 -29.64 -4.53
C PRO A 38 -0.02 -28.62 -3.42
N ARG A 39 -1.09 -28.85 -2.64
CA ARG A 39 -1.51 -27.94 -1.56
C ARG A 39 -2.06 -28.72 -0.39
N PHE A 40 -1.85 -28.21 0.82
CA PHE A 40 -2.24 -28.89 2.08
C PHE A 40 -1.57 -30.26 2.28
N GLY A 41 -0.34 -30.44 1.76
CA GLY A 41 0.41 -31.69 1.88
C GLY A 41 -0.16 -32.85 1.05
N ARG A 42 -0.99 -32.56 0.03
CA ARG A 42 -1.57 -33.56 -0.88
C ARG A 42 -1.27 -33.22 -2.33
N ASP A 43 -1.06 -34.25 -3.13
CA ASP A 43 -1.04 -34.16 -4.57
C ASP A 43 -2.43 -33.84 -5.12
N VAL A 44 -2.45 -33.17 -6.27
CA VAL A 44 -3.71 -32.87 -6.95
C VAL A 44 -4.15 -34.07 -7.75
N GLN A 45 -5.40 -34.50 -7.55
CA GLN A 45 -5.99 -35.63 -8.26
C GLN A 45 -6.97 -35.17 -9.35
N CYS A 46 -7.21 -36.04 -10.33
CA CYS A 46 -8.16 -35.84 -11.41
C CYS A 46 -8.85 -37.16 -11.76
N ILE A 47 -9.98 -37.06 -12.48
CA ILE A 47 -10.61 -38.22 -13.10
C ILE A 47 -10.28 -38.21 -14.59
N VAL A 48 -9.82 -39.35 -15.09
CA VAL A 48 -9.43 -39.52 -16.49
C VAL A 48 -10.24 -40.66 -17.11
N ALA A 49 -10.70 -40.45 -18.34
CA ALA A 49 -11.33 -41.49 -19.14
C ALA A 49 -10.42 -41.84 -20.32
N ARG A 50 -10.14 -43.13 -20.52
CA ARG A 50 -9.29 -43.64 -21.60
C ARG A 50 -9.99 -44.63 -22.50
N ASP A 51 -9.69 -44.57 -23.79
CA ASP A 51 -9.97 -45.63 -24.76
C ASP A 51 -8.63 -46.21 -25.23
N GLY A 52 -8.26 -47.38 -24.69
CA GLY A 52 -6.87 -47.87 -24.75
C GLY A 52 -5.94 -46.94 -23.97
N ASP A 53 -4.86 -46.49 -24.60
CA ASP A 53 -3.91 -45.52 -24.00
C ASP A 53 -4.32 -44.06 -24.20
N ARG A 54 -5.35 -43.81 -25.02
CA ARG A 54 -5.75 -42.45 -25.39
C ARG A 54 -6.69 -41.84 -24.37
N ILE A 55 -6.32 -40.68 -23.82
CA ILE A 55 -7.23 -39.87 -22.99
C ILE A 55 -8.34 -39.27 -23.85
N VAL A 56 -9.59 -39.58 -23.50
CA VAL A 56 -10.82 -39.13 -24.19
C VAL A 56 -11.74 -38.31 -23.29
N GLY A 57 -11.46 -38.22 -21.99
CA GLY A 57 -12.12 -37.32 -21.06
C GLY A 57 -11.26 -37.01 -19.84
N PHE A 58 -11.47 -35.84 -19.25
CA PHE A 58 -10.68 -35.33 -18.14
C PHE A 58 -11.53 -34.42 -17.24
N ASN A 59 -11.31 -34.50 -15.94
CA ASN A 59 -11.92 -33.60 -14.94
C ASN A 59 -10.93 -33.39 -13.80
N ALA A 60 -10.33 -32.21 -13.75
CA ALA A 60 -9.37 -31.89 -12.70
C ALA A 60 -10.06 -31.51 -11.39
N THR A 61 -9.25 -31.43 -10.33
CA THR A 61 -9.66 -30.88 -9.06
C THR A 61 -8.75 -29.73 -8.63
N MET A 62 -9.28 -28.81 -7.84
CA MET A 62 -8.48 -27.85 -7.10
C MET A 62 -8.77 -28.02 -5.60
N PRO A 63 -7.81 -28.54 -4.81
CA PRO A 63 -7.98 -28.68 -3.38
C PRO A 63 -8.15 -27.30 -2.72
N ILE A 64 -9.08 -27.18 -1.78
CA ILE A 64 -9.31 -25.97 -0.96
C ILE A 64 -9.72 -26.37 0.46
N LYS A 65 -9.81 -25.39 1.36
CA LYS A 65 -10.45 -25.54 2.68
C LYS A 65 -11.75 -24.76 2.73
N LEU A 66 -12.79 -25.38 3.28
CA LEU A 66 -14.05 -24.75 3.60
C LEU A 66 -14.13 -24.45 5.09
N VAL A 67 -14.90 -23.41 5.42
CA VAL A 67 -15.34 -23.11 6.77
C VAL A 67 -16.86 -23.26 6.79
N ALA A 68 -17.36 -24.19 7.61
CA ALA A 68 -18.77 -24.45 7.78
C ALA A 68 -19.47 -23.38 8.65
N GLU A 69 -20.80 -23.49 8.79
CA GLU A 69 -21.59 -22.60 9.65
C GLU A 69 -21.09 -22.60 11.11
N SER A 70 -20.58 -23.75 11.59
CA SER A 70 -20.01 -23.95 12.93
C SER A 70 -18.59 -23.37 13.11
N ASN A 71 -18.03 -22.73 12.07
CA ASN A 71 -16.61 -22.37 11.96
C ASN A 71 -15.63 -23.55 11.96
N GLN A 72 -16.12 -24.79 11.80
CA GLN A 72 -15.27 -25.94 11.55
C GLN A 72 -14.62 -25.83 10.17
N VAL A 73 -13.30 -26.01 10.13
CA VAL A 73 -12.53 -26.07 8.89
C VAL A 73 -12.51 -27.51 8.38
N MET A 74 -12.75 -27.70 7.08
CA MET A 74 -12.70 -29.02 6.43
C MET A 74 -12.06 -28.94 5.05
N ASP A 75 -11.48 -30.04 4.59
CA ASP A 75 -10.98 -30.14 3.23
C ASP A 75 -12.13 -30.26 2.24
N ALA A 76 -11.97 -29.68 1.07
CA ALA A 76 -12.90 -29.78 -0.05
C ALA A 76 -12.16 -29.64 -1.39
N ILE A 77 -12.89 -29.81 -2.48
CA ILE A 77 -12.35 -29.67 -3.83
C ILE A 77 -13.30 -28.90 -4.75
N TRP A 78 -12.75 -28.07 -5.63
CA TRP A 78 -13.44 -27.62 -6.83
C TRP A 78 -13.25 -28.64 -7.96
N SER A 79 -14.34 -29.09 -8.58
CA SER A 79 -14.32 -29.75 -9.88
C SER A 79 -14.19 -28.69 -10.97
N CYS A 80 -13.06 -28.72 -11.67
CA CYS A 80 -12.67 -27.74 -12.69
C CYS A 80 -12.17 -28.45 -13.94
N ASP A 81 -11.98 -27.70 -15.03
CA ASP A 81 -11.43 -28.22 -16.29
C ASP A 81 -12.07 -29.54 -16.74
N PHE A 82 -13.41 -29.59 -16.76
CA PHE A 82 -14.13 -30.73 -17.29
C PHE A 82 -14.14 -30.71 -18.82
N ILE A 83 -13.67 -31.78 -19.46
CA ILE A 83 -13.75 -31.95 -20.91
C ILE A 83 -13.98 -33.40 -21.32
N VAL A 84 -14.75 -33.58 -22.39
CA VAL A 84 -14.92 -34.85 -23.09
C VAL A 84 -14.67 -34.62 -24.57
N ALA A 85 -13.87 -35.50 -25.18
CA ALA A 85 -13.56 -35.47 -26.60
C ALA A 85 -14.85 -35.45 -27.44
N PRO A 86 -14.95 -34.63 -28.50
CA PRO A 86 -16.19 -34.45 -29.27
C PRO A 86 -16.87 -35.76 -29.70
N ALA A 87 -16.09 -36.74 -30.17
CA ALA A 87 -16.58 -38.06 -30.61
C ALA A 87 -17.20 -38.92 -29.50
N TYR A 88 -17.02 -38.55 -28.23
CA TYR A 88 -17.48 -39.29 -27.05
C TYR A 88 -18.59 -38.56 -26.28
N ARG A 89 -18.99 -37.37 -26.72
CA ARG A 89 -20.09 -36.61 -26.10
C ARG A 89 -21.43 -37.30 -26.34
N GLY A 90 -22.34 -37.21 -25.37
CA GLY A 90 -23.66 -37.85 -25.44
C GLY A 90 -23.68 -39.36 -25.23
N LYS A 91 -22.53 -40.03 -25.08
CA LYS A 91 -22.41 -41.48 -24.88
C LYS A 91 -22.33 -41.92 -23.41
N GLY A 92 -22.78 -41.08 -22.48
CA GLY A 92 -22.72 -41.34 -21.03
C GLY A 92 -21.35 -41.14 -20.38
N LEU A 93 -20.27 -40.88 -21.13
CA LEU A 93 -18.92 -40.78 -20.56
C LEU A 93 -18.77 -39.68 -19.48
N GLY A 94 -19.38 -38.51 -19.70
CA GLY A 94 -19.36 -37.44 -18.70
C GLY A 94 -20.05 -37.84 -17.39
N GLN A 95 -21.05 -38.73 -17.46
CA GLN A 95 -21.71 -39.29 -16.29
C GLN A 95 -20.77 -40.24 -15.55
N SER A 96 -20.09 -41.15 -16.26
CA SER A 96 -19.11 -42.06 -15.66
C SER A 96 -17.98 -41.32 -14.95
N ILE A 97 -17.49 -40.21 -15.53
CA ILE A 97 -16.47 -39.34 -14.90
C ILE A 97 -16.99 -38.73 -13.59
N LYS A 98 -18.24 -38.26 -13.56
CA LYS A 98 -18.83 -37.66 -12.34
C LYS A 98 -19.15 -38.71 -11.28
N ASP A 99 -19.56 -39.91 -11.68
CA ASP A 99 -19.80 -41.04 -10.78
C ASP A 99 -18.49 -41.50 -10.12
N GLU A 100 -17.40 -41.62 -10.90
CA GLU A 100 -16.07 -41.91 -10.34
C GLU A 100 -15.60 -40.82 -9.38
N MET A 101 -15.79 -39.54 -9.73
CA MET A 101 -15.48 -38.42 -8.82
C MET A 101 -16.24 -38.51 -7.49
N ALA A 102 -17.55 -38.79 -7.52
CA ALA A 102 -18.34 -38.95 -6.31
C ALA A 102 -17.89 -40.16 -5.46
N ASN A 103 -17.41 -41.22 -6.11
CA ASN A 103 -16.91 -42.41 -5.45
C ASN A 103 -15.53 -42.19 -4.81
N ALA A 104 -14.61 -41.57 -5.54
CA ALA A 104 -13.21 -41.40 -5.15
C ALA A 104 -13.03 -40.36 -4.03
N PHE A 105 -13.78 -39.26 -4.05
CA PHE A 105 -13.60 -38.17 -3.11
C PHE A 105 -14.66 -38.21 -1.99
N LYS A 106 -14.20 -38.40 -0.74
CA LYS A 106 -15.03 -38.40 0.48
C LYS A 106 -15.17 -37.04 1.18
N MET A 107 -15.02 -35.96 0.41
CA MET A 107 -15.06 -34.58 0.89
C MET A 107 -16.02 -33.76 0.02
N PRO A 108 -16.47 -32.57 0.45
CA PRO A 108 -17.31 -31.69 -0.37
C PRO A 108 -16.71 -31.43 -1.75
N ILE A 109 -17.50 -31.69 -2.79
CA ILE A 109 -17.14 -31.46 -4.19
C ILE A 109 -17.99 -30.33 -4.73
N MET A 110 -17.36 -29.30 -5.27
CA MET A 110 -18.03 -28.07 -5.68
C MET A 110 -17.82 -27.77 -7.16
N SER A 111 -18.78 -27.12 -7.81
CA SER A 111 -18.63 -26.63 -9.18
C SER A 111 -19.36 -25.30 -9.36
N LEU A 112 -18.73 -24.36 -10.08
CA LEU A 112 -19.25 -23.01 -10.32
C LEU A 112 -19.14 -22.68 -11.81
N GLY A 113 -20.12 -21.95 -12.35
CA GLY A 113 -20.16 -21.64 -13.79
C GLY A 113 -20.68 -22.80 -14.64
N ILE A 114 -21.57 -23.61 -14.07
CA ILE A 114 -22.09 -24.83 -14.71
C ILE A 114 -22.99 -24.50 -15.91
N SER A 115 -22.74 -25.16 -17.05
CA SER A 115 -23.48 -25.00 -18.29
C SER A 115 -24.94 -25.47 -18.19
N ASP A 116 -25.79 -25.02 -19.12
CA ASP A 116 -27.21 -25.43 -19.21
C ASP A 116 -27.38 -26.95 -19.39
N SER A 117 -26.45 -27.59 -20.09
CA SER A 117 -26.50 -29.03 -20.35
C SER A 117 -26.03 -29.87 -19.16
N ALA A 118 -25.04 -29.39 -18.40
CA ALA A 118 -24.45 -30.15 -17.29
C ALA A 118 -25.27 -30.01 -15.98
N PHE A 119 -25.91 -28.87 -15.76
CA PHE A 119 -26.57 -28.57 -14.49
C PHE A 119 -27.70 -29.55 -14.12
N PRO A 120 -28.65 -29.91 -15.02
CA PRO A 120 -29.70 -30.88 -14.70
C PRO A 120 -29.15 -32.28 -14.40
N LEU A 121 -28.06 -32.67 -15.07
CA LEU A 121 -27.41 -33.95 -14.86
C LEU A 121 -26.82 -34.06 -13.45
N LEU A 122 -26.16 -33.01 -12.97
CA LEU A 122 -25.61 -32.98 -11.61
C LEU A 122 -26.73 -33.11 -10.56
N LEU A 123 -27.83 -32.38 -10.71
CA LEU A 123 -28.97 -32.48 -9.79
C LEU A 123 -29.57 -33.89 -9.76
N LYS A 124 -29.73 -34.54 -10.93
CA LYS A 124 -30.20 -35.93 -11.01
C LYS A 124 -29.27 -36.93 -10.30
N LYS A 125 -27.99 -36.56 -10.16
CA LYS A 125 -26.95 -37.36 -9.51
C LYS A 125 -26.73 -36.99 -8.03
N GLY A 126 -27.67 -36.30 -7.40
CA GLY A 126 -27.64 -36.00 -5.98
C GLY A 126 -26.82 -34.76 -5.61
N TRP A 127 -26.35 -33.99 -6.59
CA TRP A 127 -25.78 -32.67 -6.31
C TRP A 127 -26.90 -31.68 -5.94
N HIS A 128 -26.56 -30.71 -5.11
CA HIS A 128 -27.47 -29.67 -4.65
C HIS A 128 -26.97 -28.29 -5.11
N SER A 129 -27.89 -27.38 -5.38
CA SER A 129 -27.59 -25.99 -5.79
C SER A 129 -28.10 -25.00 -4.73
N PRO A 130 -27.48 -24.95 -3.54
CA PRO A 130 -27.98 -24.14 -2.42
C PRO A 130 -27.82 -22.63 -2.63
N ALA A 131 -27.02 -22.21 -3.60
CA ALA A 131 -26.76 -20.81 -3.88
C ALA A 131 -26.54 -20.54 -5.38
N ARG A 132 -26.47 -19.25 -5.71
CA ARG A 132 -26.10 -18.73 -7.02
C ARG A 132 -25.17 -17.54 -6.82
N LEU A 133 -24.14 -17.42 -7.66
CA LEU A 133 -23.31 -16.23 -7.66
C LEU A 133 -24.05 -15.08 -8.36
N ASP A 134 -24.55 -14.14 -7.57
CA ASP A 134 -25.28 -12.98 -8.09
C ASP A 134 -24.34 -12.02 -8.82
N VAL A 135 -24.82 -11.42 -9.93
CA VAL A 135 -24.07 -10.43 -10.72
C VAL A 135 -24.57 -9.03 -10.39
N TRP A 136 -23.66 -8.15 -9.96
CA TRP A 136 -23.96 -6.77 -9.57
C TRP A 136 -23.15 -5.78 -10.40
N ASP A 137 -23.85 -4.85 -11.05
CA ASP A 137 -23.22 -3.83 -11.89
C ASP A 137 -23.47 -2.44 -11.35
N LEU A 138 -22.42 -1.63 -11.31
CA LEU A 138 -22.48 -0.19 -11.21
C LEU A 138 -21.99 0.43 -12.52
N MET A 139 -22.89 1.11 -13.24
CA MET A 139 -22.57 1.77 -14.50
C MET A 139 -21.91 3.12 -14.25
N ASN A 140 -20.82 3.41 -14.98
CA ASN A 140 -20.10 4.69 -14.87
C ASN A 140 -20.09 5.47 -16.19
N HIS A 141 -19.89 4.81 -17.34
CA HIS A 141 -19.96 5.44 -18.66
C HIS A 141 -20.99 4.75 -19.56
N PRO A 142 -22.27 5.14 -19.53
CA PRO A 142 -23.31 4.44 -20.29
C PRO A 142 -23.17 4.64 -21.81
N ARG A 143 -23.41 3.59 -22.59
CA ARG A 143 -23.41 3.59 -24.07
C ARG A 143 -24.79 3.34 -24.69
N THR A 144 -25.75 2.83 -23.91
CA THR A 144 -27.12 2.52 -24.38
C THR A 144 -28.16 3.21 -23.51
N LEU A 145 -29.39 3.39 -24.03
CA LEU A 145 -30.50 4.00 -23.28
C LEU A 145 -30.76 3.31 -21.93
N LYS A 146 -30.75 1.96 -21.92
CA LYS A 146 -30.87 1.17 -20.70
C LYS A 146 -29.75 1.50 -19.70
N GLN A 147 -28.51 1.66 -20.17
CA GLN A 147 -27.38 2.00 -19.31
C GLN A 147 -27.47 3.45 -18.80
N ILE A 148 -28.01 4.38 -19.59
CA ILE A 148 -28.25 5.76 -19.17
C ILE A 148 -29.23 5.78 -17.98
N MET A 149 -30.33 5.01 -18.05
CA MET A 149 -31.27 4.89 -16.93
C MET A 149 -30.59 4.35 -15.66
N LEU A 150 -29.79 3.28 -15.78
CA LEU A 150 -29.06 2.69 -14.65
C LEU A 150 -28.02 3.65 -14.08
N PHE A 151 -27.30 4.38 -14.93
CA PHE A 151 -26.34 5.39 -14.53
C PHE A 151 -27.02 6.52 -13.73
N SER A 152 -28.12 7.07 -14.25
CA SER A 152 -28.91 8.10 -13.57
C SER A 152 -29.45 7.62 -12.23
N TRP A 153 -29.99 6.40 -12.18
CA TRP A 153 -30.42 5.77 -10.93
C TRP A 153 -29.28 5.71 -9.91
N SER A 154 -28.10 5.28 -10.34
CA SER A 154 -26.93 5.19 -9.46
C SER A 154 -26.52 6.55 -8.88
N LYS A 155 -26.65 7.63 -9.66
CA LYS A 155 -26.37 9.00 -9.20
C LYS A 155 -27.39 9.45 -8.16
N ILE A 156 -28.67 9.09 -8.32
CA ILE A 156 -29.72 9.37 -7.33
C ILE A 156 -29.43 8.63 -6.01
N CYS A 157 -29.13 7.32 -6.07
CA CYS A 157 -28.77 6.54 -4.89
C CYS A 157 -27.60 7.19 -4.13
N ARG A 158 -26.53 7.57 -4.86
CA ARG A 158 -25.36 8.21 -4.24
C ARG A 158 -25.64 9.62 -3.73
N ALA A 159 -26.52 10.39 -4.36
CA ALA A 159 -26.94 11.69 -3.85
C ALA A 159 -27.70 11.54 -2.53
N TYR A 160 -28.65 10.60 -2.46
CA TYR A 160 -29.35 10.26 -1.22
C TYR A 160 -28.39 9.77 -0.14
N LEU A 161 -27.46 8.89 -0.51
CA LEU A 161 -26.43 8.40 0.38
C LEU A 161 -25.59 9.56 0.93
N PHE A 162 -25.11 10.46 0.08
CA PHE A 162 -24.34 11.63 0.48
C PHE A 162 -25.10 12.53 1.47
N LEU A 163 -26.40 12.73 1.27
CA LEU A 163 -27.25 13.54 2.15
C LEU A 163 -27.45 12.87 3.53
N THR A 164 -27.63 11.55 3.56
CA THR A 164 -27.93 10.79 4.79
C THR A 164 -26.70 10.43 5.61
N THR A 165 -25.53 10.32 4.98
CA THR A 165 -24.33 9.74 5.61
C THR A 165 -23.07 10.63 5.48
N ARG A 166 -23.27 11.94 5.26
CA ARG A 166 -22.24 12.97 5.02
C ARG A 166 -21.01 12.92 5.97
N ASN A 167 -21.19 12.43 7.20
CA ASN A 167 -20.14 12.33 8.22
C ASN A 167 -19.48 10.94 8.34
N LEU A 168 -20.08 9.87 7.80
CA LEU A 168 -19.65 8.48 8.03
C LEU A 168 -18.51 8.03 7.10
N TYR A 169 -18.50 8.44 5.82
CA TYR A 169 -17.44 8.03 4.88
C TYR A 169 -16.06 8.59 5.20
N ARG A 170 -16.00 9.73 5.88
CA ARG A 170 -14.74 10.34 6.32
C ARG A 170 -14.01 9.51 7.38
N LYS A 171 -14.66 8.50 7.96
CA LYS A 171 -14.07 7.62 8.98
C LYS A 171 -13.13 6.57 8.39
N TYR A 172 -13.33 6.22 7.12
CA TYR A 172 -12.53 5.20 6.45
C TYR A 172 -11.42 5.83 5.62
N ARG A 173 -10.27 5.17 5.61
CA ARG A 173 -9.13 5.44 4.74
C ARG A 173 -9.05 4.30 3.75
N VAL A 174 -8.93 4.63 2.47
CA VAL A 174 -8.96 3.65 1.39
C VAL A 174 -7.73 3.86 0.54
N GLU A 175 -6.90 2.82 0.44
CA GLU A 175 -5.62 2.85 -0.27
C GLU A 175 -5.47 1.59 -1.11
N GLU A 176 -4.86 1.72 -2.29
CA GLU A 176 -4.42 0.58 -3.07
C GLU A 176 -3.03 0.16 -2.58
N LEU A 177 -2.88 -1.13 -2.29
CA LEU A 177 -1.63 -1.71 -1.81
C LEU A 177 -0.87 -2.38 -2.96
N ASN A 178 0.45 -2.28 -2.92
CA ASN A 178 1.34 -2.91 -3.91
C ASN A 178 1.40 -4.43 -3.76
N GLN A 179 1.18 -4.93 -2.55
CA GLN A 179 1.37 -6.32 -2.20
C GLN A 179 0.24 -6.78 -1.28
N LEU A 180 0.03 -8.09 -1.25
CA LEU A 180 -0.86 -8.71 -0.28
C LEU A 180 -0.33 -8.42 1.14
N PRO A 181 -1.17 -7.88 2.05
CA PRO A 181 -0.79 -7.69 3.45
C PRO A 181 -0.34 -8.97 4.11
N GLN A 182 0.52 -8.84 5.11
CA GLN A 182 1.09 -9.98 5.82
C GLN A 182 0.04 -10.77 6.60
N LYS A 183 0.39 -12.02 6.93
CA LYS A 183 -0.50 -13.02 7.53
C LYS A 183 -1.36 -12.50 8.70
N ALA A 184 -0.79 -11.70 9.60
CA ALA A 184 -1.51 -11.12 10.72
C ALA A 184 -2.69 -10.21 10.30
N VAL A 185 -2.52 -9.41 9.24
CA VAL A 185 -3.59 -8.57 8.68
C VAL A 185 -4.69 -9.45 8.10
N ILE A 186 -4.33 -10.45 7.30
CA ILE A 186 -5.31 -11.35 6.67
C ILE A 186 -6.09 -12.14 7.73
N GLN A 187 -5.42 -12.63 8.77
CA GLN A 187 -6.07 -13.30 9.90
C GLN A 187 -7.06 -12.37 10.62
N HIS A 188 -6.67 -11.12 10.90
CA HIS A 188 -7.56 -10.12 11.48
C HIS A 188 -8.78 -9.85 10.59
N LEU A 189 -8.57 -9.67 9.29
CA LEU A 189 -9.67 -9.46 8.34
C LEU A 189 -10.58 -10.69 8.22
N TRP A 190 -10.02 -11.90 8.28
CA TRP A 190 -10.82 -13.13 8.29
C TRP A 190 -11.71 -13.22 9.54
N GLN A 191 -11.19 -12.85 10.71
CA GLN A 191 -11.98 -12.78 11.94
C GLN A 191 -13.14 -11.78 11.80
N LEU A 192 -12.88 -10.59 11.25
CA LEU A 192 -13.92 -9.59 10.96
C LEU A 192 -14.93 -10.10 9.91
N HIS A 193 -14.48 -10.87 8.93
CA HIS A 193 -15.33 -11.43 7.87
C HIS A 193 -16.31 -12.48 8.42
N ARG A 194 -15.84 -13.29 9.37
CA ARG A 194 -16.62 -14.32 10.04
C ARG A 194 -17.45 -13.80 11.22
N GLU A 195 -17.20 -12.57 11.67
CA GLU A 195 -17.97 -11.91 12.71
C GLU A 195 -19.46 -11.88 12.32
N HIS A 196 -20.30 -12.65 13.02
CA HIS A 196 -21.73 -12.80 12.75
C HIS A 196 -22.09 -13.41 11.37
N SER A 197 -21.18 -14.19 10.76
CA SER A 197 -21.47 -14.93 9.53
C SER A 197 -21.57 -16.43 9.80
N ASN A 198 -22.69 -17.01 9.40
CA ASN A 198 -22.93 -18.45 9.43
C ASN A 198 -22.91 -19.04 8.01
N ASP A 199 -22.22 -18.38 7.07
CA ASP A 199 -22.17 -18.85 5.68
C ASP A 199 -21.16 -20.00 5.56
N VAL A 200 -21.41 -20.97 4.67
CA VAL A 200 -20.39 -21.89 4.20
C VAL A 200 -19.53 -21.17 3.17
N GLU A 201 -18.23 -21.07 3.42
CA GLU A 201 -17.31 -20.25 2.62
C GLU A 201 -15.95 -20.94 2.44
N ILE A 202 -15.22 -20.55 1.40
CA ILE A 202 -13.80 -20.88 1.28
C ILE A 202 -13.02 -20.15 2.37
N LEU A 203 -12.10 -20.86 3.03
CA LEU A 203 -11.16 -20.26 3.97
C LEU A 203 -10.21 -19.32 3.21
N ARG A 204 -10.38 -18.00 3.40
CA ARG A 204 -9.51 -16.97 2.80
C ARG A 204 -8.38 -16.61 3.74
N ASP A 205 -7.54 -17.59 4.06
CA ASP A 205 -6.30 -17.35 4.79
C ASP A 205 -5.21 -16.77 3.89
N TYR A 206 -4.06 -16.42 4.49
CA TYR A 206 -2.95 -15.82 3.75
C TYR A 206 -2.43 -16.73 2.64
N GLU A 207 -2.28 -18.03 2.91
CA GLU A 207 -1.78 -19.00 1.93
C GLU A 207 -2.72 -19.13 0.72
N TYR A 208 -4.03 -19.17 0.98
CA TYR A 208 -5.03 -19.18 -0.09
C TYR A 208 -4.96 -17.92 -0.96
N LEU A 209 -4.97 -16.72 -0.34
CA LEU A 209 -4.94 -15.47 -1.08
C LEU A 209 -3.61 -15.24 -1.82
N LYS A 210 -2.49 -15.67 -1.22
CA LYS A 210 -1.17 -15.62 -1.86
C LYS A 210 -1.12 -16.52 -3.09
N TRP A 211 -1.47 -17.80 -2.93
CA TRP A 211 -1.55 -18.72 -4.07
C TRP A 211 -2.48 -18.15 -5.16
N ARG A 212 -3.63 -17.61 -4.75
CA ARG A 212 -4.64 -17.14 -5.69
C ARG A 212 -4.29 -15.91 -6.50
N TYR A 213 -3.73 -14.90 -5.85
CA TYR A 213 -3.68 -13.55 -6.41
C TYR A 213 -2.26 -13.01 -6.50
N VAL A 214 -1.29 -13.63 -5.83
CA VAL A 214 0.13 -13.23 -5.87
C VAL A 214 0.92 -14.21 -6.72
N ASP A 215 0.76 -15.52 -6.49
CA ASP A 215 1.50 -16.56 -7.20
C ASP A 215 0.88 -16.89 -8.56
N CYS A 216 -0.28 -16.31 -8.88
CA CYS A 216 -0.88 -16.42 -10.20
C CYS A 216 0.12 -15.96 -11.27
N PRO A 217 0.34 -16.72 -12.36
CA PRO A 217 1.27 -16.36 -13.43
C PRO A 217 0.99 -15.02 -14.11
N PHE A 218 -0.18 -14.41 -13.85
CA PHE A 218 -0.59 -13.14 -14.41
C PHE A 218 -0.69 -12.07 -13.33
N ASN A 219 0.12 -11.03 -13.45
CA ASN A 219 0.12 -9.89 -12.54
C ASN A 219 -0.99 -8.88 -12.90
N VAL A 220 -2.25 -9.26 -12.68
CA VAL A 220 -3.44 -8.44 -13.02
C VAL A 220 -4.26 -8.01 -11.80
N TYR A 221 -4.03 -8.63 -10.65
CA TYR A 221 -4.82 -8.41 -9.45
C TYR A 221 -4.28 -7.23 -8.65
N ARG A 222 -5.20 -6.47 -8.07
CA ARG A 222 -4.94 -5.27 -7.27
C ARG A 222 -5.60 -5.41 -5.91
N PHE A 223 -4.96 -4.85 -4.89
CA PHE A 223 -5.36 -5.00 -3.49
C PHE A 223 -5.88 -3.67 -2.96
N LEU A 224 -7.20 -3.52 -2.83
CA LEU A 224 -7.80 -2.34 -2.21
C LEU A 224 -8.00 -2.57 -0.72
N HIS A 225 -7.27 -1.84 0.11
CA HIS A 225 -7.45 -1.86 1.55
C HIS A 225 -8.39 -0.75 2.02
N VAL A 226 -9.31 -1.10 2.92
CA VAL A 226 -10.17 -0.17 3.64
C VAL A 226 -9.86 -0.29 5.14
N GLY A 227 -9.49 0.81 5.79
CA GLY A 227 -9.23 0.85 7.22
C GLY A 227 -9.83 2.06 7.91
N SER A 228 -9.71 2.11 9.24
CA SER A 228 -10.16 3.23 10.06
C SER A 228 -9.13 3.55 11.14
N ALA A 229 -8.90 4.84 11.40
CA ALA A 229 -7.92 5.31 12.37
C ALA A 229 -8.12 4.73 13.80
N ASN A 230 -9.35 4.36 14.15
CA ASN A 230 -9.67 3.83 15.48
C ASN A 230 -9.76 2.30 15.53
N LYS A 231 -9.98 1.64 14.39
CA LYS A 231 -10.28 0.20 14.32
C LYS A 231 -9.27 -0.60 13.51
N GLY A 232 -8.24 0.03 12.96
CA GLY A 232 -7.26 -0.66 12.13
C GLY A 232 -7.81 -1.02 10.75
N ALA A 233 -7.29 -2.10 10.19
CA ALA A 233 -7.74 -2.68 8.93
C ALA A 233 -9.21 -3.15 9.07
N GLN A 234 -10.03 -2.92 8.05
CA GLN A 234 -11.46 -3.24 8.09
C GLN A 234 -11.89 -4.14 6.94
N ALA A 235 -11.31 -3.99 5.75
CA ALA A 235 -11.49 -4.92 4.65
C ALA A 235 -10.31 -4.88 3.67
N LEU A 236 -10.15 -5.97 2.94
CA LEU A 236 -9.33 -6.08 1.75
C LEU A 236 -10.21 -6.57 0.60
N ILE A 237 -10.13 -5.88 -0.52
CA ILE A 237 -10.93 -6.18 -1.72
C ILE A 237 -9.95 -6.42 -2.86
N ILE A 238 -10.04 -7.60 -3.48
CA ILE A 238 -9.20 -7.95 -4.61
C ILE A 238 -10.00 -7.65 -5.88
N PHE A 239 -9.40 -6.87 -6.78
CA PHE A 239 -10.04 -6.46 -8.02
C PHE A 239 -9.04 -6.46 -9.19
N ARG A 240 -9.54 -6.38 -10.41
CA ARG A 240 -8.73 -6.17 -11.62
C ARG A 240 -9.42 -5.25 -12.62
N ILE A 241 -8.63 -4.70 -13.54
CA ILE A 241 -9.14 -3.96 -14.70
C ILE A 241 -9.08 -4.87 -15.91
N THR A 242 -10.22 -5.09 -16.57
CA THR A 242 -10.29 -5.94 -17.77
C THR A 242 -9.81 -5.19 -19.01
N PRO A 243 -9.44 -5.89 -20.10
CA PRO A 243 -9.13 -5.24 -21.39
C PRO A 243 -10.27 -4.36 -21.93
N GLY A 244 -11.52 -4.66 -21.54
CA GLY A 244 -12.70 -3.85 -21.84
C GLY A 244 -12.82 -2.56 -21.02
N ASN A 245 -11.82 -2.22 -20.20
CA ASN A 245 -11.79 -1.08 -19.29
C ASN A 245 -12.95 -1.08 -18.28
N SER A 246 -13.31 -2.26 -17.77
CA SER A 246 -14.20 -2.42 -16.62
C SER A 246 -13.42 -2.87 -15.39
N LEU A 247 -13.89 -2.47 -14.21
CA LEU A 247 -13.35 -2.94 -12.94
C LEU A 247 -14.14 -4.16 -12.48
N GLU A 248 -13.46 -5.27 -12.19
CA GLU A 248 -14.08 -6.50 -11.66
C GLU A 248 -13.55 -6.77 -10.25
N VAL A 249 -14.45 -6.80 -9.27
CA VAL A 249 -14.16 -7.28 -7.91
C VAL A 249 -14.23 -8.81 -7.92
N VAL A 250 -13.10 -9.44 -7.61
CA VAL A 250 -12.95 -10.90 -7.66
C VAL A 250 -13.02 -11.54 -6.28
N ASP A 251 -12.63 -10.83 -5.23
CA ASP A 251 -12.67 -11.34 -3.86
C ASP A 251 -12.85 -10.22 -2.82
N PHE A 252 -13.31 -10.58 -1.64
CA PHE A 252 -13.58 -9.70 -0.51
C PHE A 252 -13.33 -10.44 0.82
N ILE A 253 -12.57 -9.82 1.71
CA ILE A 253 -12.38 -10.27 3.09
C ILE A 253 -12.47 -9.09 4.06
N GLY A 254 -13.28 -9.22 5.11
CA GLY A 254 -13.38 -8.25 6.20
C GLY A 254 -14.80 -7.85 6.56
N SER A 255 -14.95 -6.68 7.17
CA SER A 255 -16.22 -6.14 7.64
C SER A 255 -17.19 -5.88 6.47
N LYS A 256 -18.28 -6.66 6.43
CA LYS A 256 -19.35 -6.61 5.40
C LYS A 256 -20.30 -5.40 5.53
N LYS A 257 -19.90 -4.35 6.27
CA LYS A 257 -20.72 -3.16 6.55
C LYS A 257 -20.90 -2.29 5.29
N SER A 258 -22.08 -1.71 5.12
CA SER A 258 -22.42 -0.85 3.99
C SER A 258 -21.44 0.30 3.79
N GLU A 259 -20.90 0.87 4.87
CA GLU A 259 -19.97 1.99 4.80
C GLU A 259 -18.60 1.60 4.25
N VAL A 260 -18.18 0.34 4.44
CA VAL A 260 -16.94 -0.20 3.84
C VAL A 260 -17.11 -0.30 2.33
N VAL A 261 -18.24 -0.86 1.88
CA VAL A 261 -18.60 -0.94 0.44
C VAL A 261 -18.64 0.46 -0.18
N SER A 262 -19.30 1.42 0.48
CA SER A 262 -19.37 2.80 0.00
C SER A 262 -18.02 3.51 -0.04
N ALA A 263 -17.13 3.25 0.92
CA ALA A 263 -15.78 3.80 0.92
C ALA A 263 -14.98 3.31 -0.30
N ALA A 264 -15.02 2.01 -0.57
CA ALA A 264 -14.40 1.42 -1.76
C ALA A 264 -14.98 1.97 -3.07
N CYS A 265 -16.31 2.06 -3.18
CA CYS A 265 -16.99 2.62 -4.35
C CYS A 265 -16.59 4.09 -4.60
N SER A 266 -16.51 4.88 -3.53
CA SER A 266 -16.10 6.28 -3.61
C SER A 266 -14.65 6.43 -4.07
N PHE A 267 -13.77 5.51 -3.65
CA PHE A 267 -12.38 5.46 -4.12
C PHE A 267 -12.33 5.16 -5.62
N TRP A 268 -12.98 4.10 -6.10
CA TRP A 268 -12.96 3.74 -7.51
C TRP A 268 -13.55 4.81 -8.42
N LEU A 269 -14.69 5.39 -8.07
CA LEU A 269 -15.29 6.46 -8.88
C LEU A 269 -14.40 7.71 -9.00
N ARG A 270 -13.45 7.91 -8.07
CA ARG A 270 -12.47 9.00 -8.10
C ARG A 270 -11.19 8.60 -8.83
N CYS A 271 -10.55 7.51 -8.40
CA CYS A 271 -9.23 7.09 -8.89
C CYS A 271 -9.29 6.35 -10.22
N TYR A 272 -10.44 5.72 -10.51
CA TYR A 272 -10.72 4.95 -11.73
C TYR A 272 -11.88 5.59 -12.51
N ALA A 273 -11.94 6.92 -12.56
CA ALA A 273 -13.06 7.66 -13.16
C ALA A 273 -13.32 7.30 -14.63
N SER A 274 -12.32 6.77 -15.35
CA SER A 274 -12.41 6.35 -16.75
C SER A 274 -12.99 4.95 -16.98
N VAL A 275 -13.14 4.11 -15.95
CA VAL A 275 -13.65 2.74 -16.13
C VAL A 275 -15.12 2.75 -16.52
N PHE A 276 -15.52 1.87 -17.44
CA PHE A 276 -16.85 1.82 -18.01
C PHE A 276 -17.92 1.42 -16.98
N ALA A 277 -17.63 0.36 -16.23
CA ALA A 277 -18.49 -0.16 -15.18
C ALA A 277 -17.65 -0.82 -14.07
N ILE A 278 -18.27 -1.00 -12.91
CA ILE A 278 -17.74 -1.77 -11.79
C ILE A 278 -18.65 -3.00 -11.61
N HIS A 279 -18.06 -4.19 -11.64
CA HIS A 279 -18.74 -5.48 -11.47
C HIS A 279 -18.34 -6.09 -10.13
N TRP A 280 -19.31 -6.52 -9.33
CA TRP A 280 -19.06 -7.11 -8.01
C TRP A 280 -19.92 -8.37 -7.80
N ASN A 281 -19.46 -9.48 -8.36
CA ASN A 281 -20.23 -10.73 -8.33
C ASN A 281 -20.00 -11.46 -7.02
N THR A 282 -21.07 -11.67 -6.25
CA THR A 282 -21.00 -12.32 -4.93
C THR A 282 -22.36 -12.85 -4.50
N SER A 283 -22.38 -13.97 -3.77
CA SER A 283 -23.57 -14.45 -3.06
C SER A 283 -23.62 -14.03 -1.59
N ILE A 284 -22.59 -13.33 -1.08
CA ILE A 284 -22.52 -12.84 0.30
C ILE A 284 -23.63 -11.80 0.53
N SER A 285 -24.72 -12.24 1.14
CA SER A 285 -25.94 -11.44 1.28
C SER A 285 -25.75 -10.17 2.11
N ALA A 286 -24.83 -10.20 3.08
CA ALA A 286 -24.52 -9.06 3.95
C ALA A 286 -23.92 -7.85 3.20
N LEU A 287 -23.33 -8.04 2.01
CA LEU A 287 -22.81 -6.94 1.19
C LEU A 287 -23.91 -6.21 0.41
N ARG A 288 -25.09 -6.84 0.22
CA ARG A 288 -26.17 -6.32 -0.62
C ARG A 288 -26.66 -4.93 -0.23
N PRO A 289 -26.88 -4.59 1.05
CA PRO A 289 -27.32 -3.24 1.43
C PRO A 289 -26.31 -2.16 1.00
N GLY A 290 -25.02 -2.43 1.13
CA GLY A 290 -23.95 -1.54 0.68
C GLY A 290 -23.92 -1.37 -0.83
N LEU A 291 -24.06 -2.46 -1.58
CA LEU A 291 -24.13 -2.43 -3.05
C LEU A 291 -25.32 -1.60 -3.54
N ILE A 292 -26.52 -1.87 -3.01
CA ILE A 292 -27.75 -1.15 -3.37
C ILE A 292 -27.62 0.35 -3.03
N ALA A 293 -27.10 0.68 -1.85
CA ALA A 293 -26.92 2.07 -1.42
C ALA A 293 -26.01 2.88 -2.36
N ASN A 294 -25.02 2.24 -2.99
CA ASN A 294 -24.13 2.87 -3.97
C ASN A 294 -24.70 2.89 -5.40
N GLY A 295 -25.86 2.27 -5.62
CA GLY A 295 -26.55 2.22 -6.90
C GLY A 295 -26.15 1.04 -7.79
N PHE A 296 -25.60 -0.04 -7.21
CA PHE A 296 -25.43 -1.27 -7.96
C PHE A 296 -26.78 -1.90 -8.26
N VAL A 297 -26.89 -2.51 -9.44
CA VAL A 297 -28.09 -3.21 -9.87
C VAL A 297 -27.78 -4.69 -10.09
N LYS A 298 -28.52 -5.54 -9.39
CA LYS A 298 -28.47 -6.99 -9.54
C LYS A 298 -29.06 -7.41 -10.89
N LYS A 299 -28.38 -8.30 -11.61
CA LYS A 299 -28.94 -8.94 -12.82
C LYS A 299 -29.87 -10.09 -12.47
N SER A 300 -30.78 -10.42 -13.38
CA SER A 300 -31.66 -11.60 -13.27
C SER A 300 -30.91 -12.92 -13.43
N TYR A 301 -29.71 -12.89 -14.01
CA TYR A 301 -28.84 -14.04 -14.17
C TYR A 301 -27.64 -13.98 -13.21
N GLY A 302 -26.96 -15.11 -13.08
CA GLY A 302 -25.81 -15.34 -12.22
C GLY A 302 -25.21 -16.72 -12.47
N SER A 303 -23.98 -16.94 -12.03
CA SER A 303 -23.30 -18.22 -12.26
C SER A 303 -23.91 -19.31 -11.39
N ARG A 304 -24.22 -20.45 -12.00
CA ARG A 304 -24.77 -21.61 -11.29
C ARG A 304 -23.69 -22.25 -10.44
N PHE A 305 -24.05 -22.58 -9.21
CA PHE A 305 -23.21 -23.30 -8.26
C PHE A 305 -23.89 -24.62 -7.92
N ALA A 306 -23.12 -25.69 -7.81
CA ALA A 306 -23.60 -26.95 -7.27
C ALA A 306 -22.54 -27.60 -6.38
N THR A 307 -22.99 -28.34 -5.38
CA THR A 307 -22.15 -29.07 -4.45
C THR A 307 -22.68 -30.48 -4.23
N LEU A 308 -21.76 -31.44 -4.09
CA LEU A 308 -22.02 -32.76 -3.51
C LEU A 308 -21.40 -32.77 -2.11
N SER A 309 -22.23 -32.49 -1.11
CA SER A 309 -21.83 -32.32 0.29
C SER A 309 -23.06 -32.34 1.21
N ASP A 310 -22.86 -32.46 2.51
CA ASP A 310 -23.94 -32.35 3.51
C ASP A 310 -24.49 -30.92 3.67
N HIS A 311 -23.77 -29.90 3.17
CA HIS A 311 -24.15 -28.48 3.23
C HIS A 311 -25.19 -28.07 2.17
N VAL A 312 -26.36 -28.70 2.21
CA VAL A 312 -27.42 -28.56 1.18
C VAL A 312 -28.43 -27.45 1.44
N LYS A 313 -28.49 -26.90 2.67
CA LYS A 313 -29.50 -25.93 3.11
C LYS A 313 -28.93 -24.66 3.77
N GLY A 314 -27.62 -24.45 3.71
CA GLY A 314 -26.93 -23.29 4.28
C GLY A 314 -26.82 -22.11 3.31
N ASN A 315 -26.58 -20.91 3.85
CA ASN A 315 -26.15 -19.77 3.03
C ASN A 315 -24.71 -20.00 2.59
N TRP A 316 -24.43 -19.88 1.29
CA TRP A 316 -23.06 -19.95 0.77
C TRP A 316 -22.54 -18.54 0.46
N GLY A 317 -21.33 -18.24 0.93
CA GLY A 317 -20.62 -16.98 0.65
C GLY A 317 -19.59 -17.17 -0.46
N LEU A 318 -20.06 -17.09 -1.70
CA LEU A 318 -19.26 -17.22 -2.92
C LEU A 318 -18.87 -15.84 -3.46
N VAL A 319 -17.69 -15.77 -4.07
CA VAL A 319 -17.21 -14.62 -4.85
C VAL A 319 -16.73 -15.08 -6.23
N ALA A 320 -16.51 -14.14 -7.14
CA ALA A 320 -16.16 -14.45 -8.53
C ALA A 320 -14.84 -15.23 -8.67
N GLY A 321 -13.88 -15.00 -7.76
CA GLY A 321 -12.55 -15.59 -7.78
C GLY A 321 -12.45 -16.98 -7.15
N ASP A 322 -13.53 -17.55 -6.60
CA ASP A 322 -13.46 -18.82 -5.86
C ASP A 322 -13.12 -20.03 -6.75
N SER A 323 -13.62 -20.05 -7.99
CA SER A 323 -13.41 -21.15 -8.97
C SER A 323 -12.40 -20.79 -10.06
N ASP A 324 -12.22 -21.69 -11.01
CA ASP A 324 -11.38 -21.56 -12.20
C ASP A 324 -11.78 -20.47 -13.20
N GLY A 325 -13.06 -20.11 -13.28
CA GLY A 325 -13.57 -19.19 -14.30
C GLY A 325 -12.93 -17.80 -14.35
N ASP A 326 -12.42 -17.26 -13.24
CA ASP A 326 -11.76 -15.94 -13.26
C ASP A 326 -10.37 -15.99 -13.89
N PHE A 327 -9.45 -16.81 -13.38
CA PHE A 327 -8.09 -16.87 -13.93
C PHE A 327 -8.04 -17.53 -15.32
N LEU A 328 -9.00 -18.39 -15.67
CA LEU A 328 -9.16 -18.88 -17.04
C LEU A 328 -9.53 -17.74 -18.00
N ARG A 329 -10.36 -16.79 -17.56
CA ARG A 329 -10.69 -15.58 -18.32
C ARG A 329 -9.45 -14.69 -18.46
N VAL A 330 -8.67 -14.50 -17.40
CA VAL A 330 -7.39 -13.77 -17.44
C VAL A 330 -6.43 -14.40 -18.44
N ALA A 331 -6.20 -15.71 -18.37
CA ALA A 331 -5.30 -16.41 -19.29
C ALA A 331 -5.72 -16.27 -20.75
N LYS A 332 -7.03 -16.37 -21.02
CA LYS A 332 -7.58 -16.17 -22.36
C LYS A 332 -7.37 -14.73 -22.84
N GLU A 333 -7.61 -13.74 -21.98
CA GLU A 333 -7.39 -12.32 -22.28
C GLU A 333 -5.92 -12.04 -22.63
N GLN A 334 -4.98 -12.58 -21.85
CA GLN A 334 -3.53 -12.44 -22.06
C GLN A 334 -3.05 -13.17 -23.31
N PHE A 335 -3.69 -14.28 -23.68
CA PHE A 335 -3.35 -15.02 -24.90
C PHE A 335 -3.85 -14.32 -26.17
N VAL A 336 -5.01 -13.66 -26.12
CA VAL A 336 -5.59 -12.92 -27.26
C VAL A 336 -4.96 -11.53 -27.39
N PHE A 337 -4.68 -10.89 -26.27
CA PHE A 337 -4.02 -9.61 -26.19
C PHE A 337 -2.73 -9.79 -25.38
N PRO A 338 -1.67 -10.38 -25.96
CA PRO A 338 -0.38 -10.37 -25.30
C PRO A 338 -0.04 -8.91 -25.04
N THR A 339 0.00 -8.52 -23.77
CA THR A 339 0.37 -7.16 -23.40
C THR A 339 1.75 -6.89 -23.98
N VAL A 340 1.82 -6.00 -24.97
CA VAL A 340 3.06 -5.27 -25.29
C VAL A 340 3.22 -4.26 -24.15
N ILE A 341 3.61 -4.74 -22.98
CA ILE A 341 4.02 -3.89 -21.86
C ILE A 341 5.18 -4.60 -21.17
N ASP A 342 6.34 -4.47 -21.79
CA ASP A 342 7.63 -4.30 -21.14
C ASP A 342 8.44 -3.48 -22.13
N ASN A 343 8.45 -2.15 -21.94
CA ASN A 343 9.43 -1.18 -22.45
C ASN A 343 8.88 0.25 -22.28
N VAL A 344 8.75 0.73 -21.04
CA VAL A 344 8.80 2.17 -20.74
C VAL A 344 9.64 2.38 -19.47
N PHE A 345 10.86 1.87 -19.48
CA PHE A 345 11.96 2.45 -18.71
C PHE A 345 13.20 2.41 -19.60
N ALA A 346 13.16 3.23 -20.65
CA ALA A 346 14.33 3.49 -21.47
C ALA A 346 15.31 4.35 -20.65
N GLU A 347 16.39 3.67 -20.26
CA GLU A 347 17.79 4.07 -20.32
C GLU A 347 18.17 5.52 -19.97
N ASN A 348 19.03 5.61 -18.96
CA ASN A 348 19.87 6.75 -18.62
C ASN A 348 20.50 7.39 -19.87
N PRO A 349 20.43 8.72 -20.04
CA PRO A 349 21.29 9.39 -21.00
C PRO A 349 22.73 9.32 -20.53
N ALA A 350 23.59 8.96 -21.48
CA ALA A 350 25.03 8.84 -21.38
C ALA A 350 25.71 10.01 -20.63
N ALA A 351 26.80 9.67 -19.95
CA ALA A 351 27.73 10.63 -19.38
C ALA A 351 28.25 11.59 -20.46
N LEU A 352 27.91 12.87 -20.34
CA LEU A 352 28.53 13.97 -21.08
C LEU A 352 29.67 14.56 -20.23
N PRO A 353 30.76 15.02 -20.88
CA PRO A 353 31.95 15.48 -20.18
C PRO A 353 31.74 16.84 -19.50
N ALA A 354 32.65 17.11 -18.55
CA ALA A 354 32.60 18.18 -17.56
C ALA A 354 32.28 19.59 -18.08
N VAL A 355 31.25 20.16 -17.45
CA VAL A 355 31.16 21.50 -16.85
C VAL A 355 31.94 22.62 -17.53
N ASN A 356 31.21 23.48 -18.24
CA ASN A 356 31.30 24.92 -18.06
C ASN A 356 29.99 25.56 -18.52
N LEU A 357 29.29 26.22 -17.58
CA LEU A 357 28.01 26.96 -17.66
C LEU A 357 26.86 26.30 -16.87
N LEU A 358 27.01 26.15 -15.55
CA LEU A 358 25.88 25.82 -14.67
C LEU A 358 24.88 26.97 -14.64
N GLY A 359 23.66 26.72 -15.16
CA GLY A 359 22.46 27.49 -14.95
C GLY A 359 22.40 28.90 -15.57
N LYS A 360 21.18 29.38 -15.81
CA LYS A 360 20.91 30.72 -16.31
C LYS A 360 20.89 31.74 -15.16
N PRO A 361 21.61 32.87 -15.23
CA PRO A 361 21.50 33.93 -14.23
C PRO A 361 20.08 34.49 -14.12
N ILE A 362 19.56 34.61 -12.89
CA ILE A 362 18.21 35.10 -12.58
C ILE A 362 18.18 36.29 -11.62
N TYR A 363 19.28 36.55 -10.91
CA TYR A 363 19.41 37.69 -9.98
C TYR A 363 20.88 37.99 -9.66
N TYR A 364 21.21 39.28 -9.59
CA TYR A 364 22.50 39.78 -9.17
C TYR A 364 22.30 40.57 -7.88
N CYS A 365 22.96 40.14 -6.81
CA CYS A 365 22.92 40.82 -5.52
C CYS A 365 24.01 41.89 -5.45
N ALA A 366 23.77 42.97 -4.71
CA ALA A 366 24.73 44.06 -4.51
C ALA A 366 26.07 43.60 -3.91
N GLU A 367 26.10 42.45 -3.22
CA GLU A 367 27.29 41.88 -2.59
C GLU A 367 28.11 40.95 -3.50
N ALA A 368 28.04 41.18 -4.83
CA ALA A 368 28.69 40.38 -5.88
C ALA A 368 28.30 38.90 -5.92
N LEU A 369 27.07 38.58 -5.48
CA LEU A 369 26.51 37.23 -5.55
C LEU A 369 25.60 37.08 -6.77
N VAL A 370 25.72 35.96 -7.48
CA VAL A 370 24.91 35.65 -8.67
C VAL A 370 24.06 34.42 -8.40
N TYR A 371 22.75 34.56 -8.59
CA TYR A 371 21.82 33.44 -8.52
C TYR A 371 21.61 32.90 -9.92
N ARG A 372 21.81 31.60 -10.11
CA ARG A 372 21.59 30.90 -11.37
C ARG A 372 20.54 29.81 -11.17
N GLN A 373 19.60 29.69 -12.10
CA GLN A 373 18.62 28.61 -12.10
C GLN A 373 19.08 27.50 -13.03
N ILE A 374 18.99 26.26 -12.56
CA ILE A 374 19.35 25.07 -13.33
C ILE A 374 18.12 24.33 -13.88
N THR A 375 18.37 23.58 -14.94
CA THR A 375 17.46 22.60 -15.53
C THR A 375 17.47 21.29 -14.74
N GLU A 376 16.51 20.42 -15.06
CA GLU A 376 16.42 19.09 -14.45
C GLU A 376 17.60 18.19 -14.84
N GLN A 377 18.07 18.27 -16.08
CA GLN A 377 19.25 17.52 -16.52
C GLN A 377 20.50 17.95 -15.75
N GLU A 378 20.71 19.25 -15.56
CA GLU A 378 21.79 19.77 -14.73
C GLU A 378 21.65 19.31 -13.28
N PHE A 379 20.45 19.33 -12.69
CA PHE A 379 20.22 18.82 -11.34
C PHE A 379 20.65 17.35 -11.18
N TYR A 380 20.35 16.50 -12.16
CA TYR A 380 20.79 15.11 -12.14
C TYR A 380 22.32 14.94 -12.34
N ALA A 381 23.00 15.94 -12.89
CA ALA A 381 24.47 15.93 -13.01
C ALA A 381 25.20 16.59 -11.83
N MET A 382 24.47 17.12 -10.84
CA MET A 382 25.03 17.95 -9.78
C MET A 382 25.56 17.20 -8.55
N GLU A 383 25.54 15.87 -8.54
CA GLU A 383 25.89 15.08 -7.35
C GLU A 383 27.23 15.51 -6.71
N VAL A 384 28.31 15.58 -7.50
CA VAL A 384 29.65 15.90 -7.00
C VAL A 384 29.69 17.32 -6.40
N ALA A 385 29.24 18.32 -7.15
CA ALA A 385 29.23 19.72 -6.69
C ALA A 385 28.31 19.94 -5.48
N TRP A 386 27.22 19.16 -5.39
CA TRP A 386 26.31 19.18 -4.25
C TRP A 386 26.98 18.63 -2.99
N ARG A 387 27.64 17.47 -3.09
CA ARG A 387 28.37 16.85 -1.99
C ARG A 387 29.51 17.75 -1.50
N GLU A 388 30.31 18.30 -2.42
CA GLU A 388 31.38 19.23 -2.05
C GLU A 388 30.88 20.44 -1.24
N LEU A 389 29.70 20.98 -1.58
CA LEU A 389 29.10 22.06 -0.80
C LEU A 389 28.56 21.57 0.55
N MET A 390 27.94 20.38 0.59
CA MET A 390 27.47 19.76 1.83
C MET A 390 28.61 19.58 2.84
N ASP A 391 29.81 19.16 2.40
CA ASP A 391 30.99 18.96 3.27
C ASP A 391 31.43 20.24 4.03
N ARG A 392 31.00 21.41 3.57
CA ARG A 392 31.30 22.72 4.16
C ARG A 392 30.05 23.52 4.57
N ALA A 393 28.89 22.88 4.56
CA ALA A 393 27.62 23.46 5.00
C ALA A 393 27.15 22.82 6.32
N ASP A 394 26.33 23.52 7.09
CA ASP A 394 25.66 22.95 8.27
C ASP A 394 24.27 22.37 7.92
N ALA A 395 24.02 22.09 6.63
CA ALA A 395 22.78 21.49 6.17
C ALA A 395 22.69 20.02 6.61
N ASN A 396 21.49 19.53 6.91
CA ASN A 396 21.31 18.16 7.38
C ASN A 396 21.76 17.13 6.33
N ALA A 397 22.69 16.26 6.70
CA ALA A 397 23.33 15.32 5.80
C ALA A 397 22.36 14.33 5.14
N LEU A 398 21.28 13.91 5.81
CA LEU A 398 20.28 13.01 5.22
C LEU A 398 19.30 13.77 4.32
N PHE A 399 18.53 14.69 4.90
CA PHE A 399 17.38 15.32 4.25
C PHE A 399 17.77 16.32 3.17
N MET A 400 18.98 16.90 3.26
CA MET A 400 19.53 17.82 2.26
C MET A 400 20.52 17.15 1.30
N SER A 401 20.73 15.83 1.40
CA SER A 401 21.55 15.09 0.44
C SER A 401 20.97 15.17 -0.97
N TRP A 402 21.85 15.07 -1.96
CA TRP A 402 21.45 15.01 -3.37
C TRP A 402 20.56 13.78 -3.64
N GLN A 403 20.90 12.62 -3.05
CA GLN A 403 20.18 11.36 -3.21
C GLN A 403 18.75 11.45 -2.71
N TRP A 404 18.54 12.06 -1.53
CA TRP A 404 17.21 12.29 -0.97
C TRP A 404 16.39 13.22 -1.87
N MET A 405 16.98 14.35 -2.29
CA MET A 405 16.30 15.34 -3.12
C MET A 405 15.94 14.79 -4.51
N VAL A 406 16.85 14.08 -5.17
CA VAL A 406 16.60 13.45 -6.48
C VAL A 406 15.55 12.36 -6.37
N SER A 407 15.64 11.48 -5.37
CA SER A 407 14.64 10.43 -5.16
C SER A 407 13.25 11.04 -4.95
N TRP A 408 13.15 12.14 -4.20
CA TRP A 408 11.88 12.81 -3.96
C TRP A 408 11.35 13.42 -5.26
N TRP A 409 12.21 14.13 -6.00
CA TRP A 409 11.82 14.76 -7.25
C TRP A 409 11.33 13.75 -8.29
N ARG A 410 12.02 12.62 -8.45
CA ARG A 410 11.62 11.53 -9.35
C ARG A 410 10.23 10.97 -9.03
N GLN A 411 9.89 10.85 -7.74
CA GLN A 411 8.62 10.24 -7.33
C GLN A 411 7.42 11.18 -7.42
N TRP A 412 7.62 12.47 -7.07
CA TRP A 412 6.50 13.41 -6.91
C TRP A 412 6.53 14.62 -7.85
N GLY A 413 7.67 15.00 -8.42
CA GLY A 413 7.79 16.20 -9.27
C GLY A 413 6.78 16.21 -10.42
N SER A 414 6.85 15.18 -11.28
CA SER A 414 5.90 15.02 -12.40
C SER A 414 4.48 14.65 -11.93
N TYR A 415 4.36 13.75 -10.94
CA TYR A 415 3.06 13.29 -10.43
C TYR A 415 2.20 14.44 -9.88
N LEU A 416 2.81 15.39 -9.18
CA LEU A 416 2.16 16.57 -8.62
C LEU A 416 2.16 17.77 -9.58
N LYS A 417 2.70 17.62 -10.80
CA LYS A 417 2.84 18.68 -11.82
C LYS A 417 3.55 19.92 -11.27
N LEU A 418 4.70 19.70 -10.62
CA LEU A 418 5.53 20.74 -10.04
C LEU A 418 6.57 21.20 -11.07
N ASP A 419 6.93 22.49 -11.02
CA ASP A 419 7.98 23.05 -11.87
C ASP A 419 9.31 23.07 -11.09
N LEU A 420 10.37 22.43 -11.60
CA LEU A 420 11.68 22.46 -10.95
C LEU A 420 12.22 23.89 -10.89
N SER A 421 12.75 24.32 -9.74
CA SER A 421 13.25 25.69 -9.54
C SER A 421 14.42 25.73 -8.57
N ILE A 422 15.48 24.97 -8.87
CA ILE A 422 16.69 24.97 -8.05
C ILE A 422 17.54 26.19 -8.38
N PHE A 423 17.95 26.93 -7.35
CA PHE A 423 18.83 28.09 -7.50
C PHE A 423 20.21 27.82 -6.90
N LEU A 424 21.23 28.14 -7.66
CA LEU A 424 22.63 28.11 -7.26
C LEU A 424 23.11 29.52 -6.97
N VAL A 425 23.84 29.72 -5.88
CA VAL A 425 24.41 31.00 -5.49
C VAL A 425 25.92 30.94 -5.64
N PHE A 426 26.44 31.80 -6.52
CA PHE A 426 27.86 31.91 -6.80
C PHE A 426 28.42 33.22 -6.24
N GLU A 427 29.63 33.13 -5.70
CA GLU A 427 30.49 34.30 -5.50
C GLU A 427 31.69 34.13 -6.42
N LYS A 428 31.83 35.04 -7.40
CA LYS A 428 32.70 34.83 -8.57
C LYS A 428 32.31 33.51 -9.26
N ASP A 429 33.22 32.54 -9.32
CA ASP A 429 33.01 31.23 -9.93
C ASP A 429 32.82 30.09 -8.91
N ARG A 430 32.83 30.41 -7.60
CA ARG A 430 32.67 29.40 -6.55
C ARG A 430 31.20 29.24 -6.15
N LEU A 431 30.70 28.01 -6.20
CA LEU A 431 29.39 27.64 -5.66
C LEU A 431 29.43 27.69 -4.12
N ILE A 432 28.61 28.58 -3.55
CA ILE A 432 28.53 28.80 -2.10
C ILE A 432 27.11 28.63 -1.55
N GLY A 433 26.12 28.37 -2.40
CA GLY A 433 24.75 28.12 -1.96
C GLY A 433 23.93 27.31 -2.95
N ILE A 434 23.08 26.42 -2.44
CA ILE A 434 22.05 25.69 -3.20
C ILE A 434 20.70 25.88 -2.49
N LEU A 435 19.69 26.24 -3.28
CA LEU A 435 18.31 26.44 -2.87
C LEU A 435 17.43 25.48 -3.68
N PRO A 436 17.19 24.26 -3.20
CA PRO A 436 16.52 23.24 -3.99
C PRO A 436 15.01 23.39 -3.94
N PHE A 437 14.49 24.45 -4.56
CA PHE A 437 13.05 24.67 -4.65
C PHE A 437 12.42 23.94 -5.82
N TYR A 438 11.13 23.66 -5.68
CA TYR A 438 10.20 23.60 -6.80
C TYR A 438 9.17 24.72 -6.67
N LYS A 439 8.46 24.97 -7.76
CA LYS A 439 7.47 26.02 -7.92
C LYS A 439 6.11 25.41 -8.28
N TYR A 440 5.05 26.04 -7.78
CA TYR A 440 3.68 25.74 -8.18
C TYR A 440 2.78 26.97 -7.99
N LYS A 441 1.67 27.01 -8.73
CA LYS A 441 0.67 28.08 -8.59
C LYS A 441 -0.52 27.60 -7.77
N ARG A 442 -0.95 28.43 -6.82
CA ARG A 442 -2.18 28.21 -6.06
C ARG A 442 -3.02 29.47 -6.09
N VAL A 443 -4.14 29.42 -6.82
CA VAL A 443 -4.97 30.60 -7.10
C VAL A 443 -4.10 31.66 -7.81
N LEU A 444 -3.94 32.86 -7.24
CA LEU A 444 -3.13 33.95 -7.79
C LEU A 444 -1.70 34.01 -7.21
N MET A 445 -1.37 33.12 -6.27
CA MET A 445 -0.05 33.10 -5.62
C MET A 445 0.90 32.12 -6.31
N GLU A 446 2.11 32.59 -6.58
CA GLU A 446 3.24 31.77 -6.93
C GLU A 446 3.96 31.32 -5.65
N ASN A 447 4.10 30.01 -5.47
CA ASN A 447 4.66 29.43 -4.26
C ASN A 447 5.88 28.59 -4.60
N TYR A 448 6.95 28.78 -3.84
CA TYR A 448 8.14 27.95 -3.86
C TYR A 448 8.19 27.13 -2.58
N GLN A 449 8.49 25.83 -2.66
CA GLN A 449 8.86 25.03 -1.47
C GLN A 449 10.11 24.21 -1.77
N PHE A 450 10.84 23.83 -0.73
CA PHE A 450 11.95 22.91 -0.88
C PHE A 450 11.46 21.56 -1.37
N ILE A 451 12.22 20.96 -2.29
CA ILE A 451 12.17 19.53 -2.57
C ILE A 451 12.34 18.78 -1.24
N GLY A 452 11.67 17.64 -1.09
CA GLY A 452 11.61 16.89 0.19
C GLY A 452 10.32 17.11 0.99
N ASN A 453 9.49 18.09 0.64
CA ASN A 453 8.19 18.30 1.27
C ASN A 453 7.14 18.83 0.28
N ALA A 454 5.87 18.48 0.45
CA ALA A 454 4.75 19.02 -0.34
C ALA A 454 3.66 19.63 0.55
N TRP A 455 4.04 20.56 1.43
CA TRP A 455 3.15 21.08 2.48
C TRP A 455 1.89 21.72 1.89
N GLY A 456 0.73 21.24 2.34
CA GLY A 456 -0.56 21.74 1.89
C GLY A 456 -0.91 21.44 0.43
N ILE A 457 -0.14 20.56 -0.23
CA ILE A 457 -0.37 20.04 -1.59
C ILE A 457 -0.77 18.56 -1.52
N PHE A 458 0.12 17.70 -1.01
CA PHE A 458 -0.07 16.24 -1.01
C PHE A 458 0.74 15.59 0.12
N PRO A 459 0.28 14.48 0.73
CA PRO A 459 1.12 13.71 1.67
C PRO A 459 2.28 13.05 0.92
N THR A 460 3.50 13.52 1.18
CA THR A 460 4.75 12.95 0.65
C THR A 460 5.62 12.49 1.81
N VAL A 461 6.74 11.80 1.52
CA VAL A 461 7.76 11.55 2.55
C VAL A 461 8.20 12.90 3.10
N ARG A 462 8.09 13.06 4.43
CA ARG A 462 8.44 14.30 5.13
C ARG A 462 9.95 14.36 5.27
N SER A 463 10.51 15.54 5.00
CA SER A 463 11.90 15.83 5.31
C SER A 463 11.95 16.80 6.47
N GLU A 464 12.63 16.44 7.54
CA GLU A 464 12.95 17.34 8.64
C GLU A 464 14.26 18.12 8.36
N TYR A 465 14.54 19.14 9.17
CA TYR A 465 15.76 19.95 9.06
C TYR A 465 15.98 20.65 7.71
N ILE A 466 14.90 21.03 7.03
CA ILE A 466 15.01 21.74 5.75
C ILE A 466 15.69 23.09 5.95
N SER A 467 16.68 23.35 5.10
CA SER A 467 17.38 24.62 5.00
C SER A 467 17.89 24.85 3.57
N PRO A 468 18.25 26.09 3.21
CA PRO A 468 19.25 26.30 2.16
C PRO A 468 20.54 25.55 2.50
N ILE A 469 21.23 25.05 1.48
CA ILE A 469 22.57 24.49 1.63
C ILE A 469 23.53 25.65 1.40
N PHE A 470 23.98 26.29 2.47
CA PHE A 470 24.87 27.44 2.41
C PHE A 470 26.23 27.09 2.99
N ASP A 471 27.28 27.62 2.37
CA ASP A 471 28.64 27.58 2.92
C ASP A 471 28.61 28.23 4.32
N ARG A 472 29.00 27.45 5.35
CA ARG A 472 28.86 27.83 6.77
C ARG A 472 29.52 29.18 7.07
N GLU A 473 30.67 29.45 6.48
CA GLU A 473 31.42 30.68 6.73
C GLU A 473 30.71 31.92 6.17
N LYS A 474 29.78 31.73 5.22
CA LYS A 474 29.05 32.79 4.51
C LYS A 474 27.55 32.79 4.80
N GLU A 475 27.09 31.97 5.73
CA GLU A 475 25.66 31.73 5.98
C GLU A 475 24.87 33.03 6.23
N LYS A 476 25.35 33.90 7.13
CA LYS A 476 24.72 35.21 7.43
C LYS A 476 24.59 36.10 6.19
N LYS A 477 25.66 36.14 5.37
CA LYS A 477 25.72 36.90 4.12
C LYS A 477 24.68 36.35 3.12
N LEU A 478 24.62 35.02 3.00
CA LEU A 478 23.71 34.32 2.09
C LEU A 478 22.24 34.47 2.48
N TYR A 479 21.88 34.40 3.76
CA TYR A 479 20.51 34.68 4.20
C TYR A 479 20.09 36.13 3.96
N LYS A 480 20.99 37.10 4.16
CA LYS A 480 20.71 38.51 3.84
C LYS A 480 20.47 38.68 2.33
N SER A 481 21.29 38.03 1.51
CA SER A 481 21.11 38.00 0.06
C SER A 481 19.78 37.35 -0.36
N LEU A 482 19.40 36.24 0.29
CA LEU A 482 18.14 35.55 0.03
C LEU A 482 16.93 36.42 0.40
N GLN A 483 16.99 37.16 1.52
CA GLN A 483 15.95 38.12 1.88
C GLN A 483 15.78 39.20 0.81
N ALA A 484 16.88 39.76 0.32
CA ALA A 484 16.86 40.75 -0.77
C ALA A 484 16.28 40.14 -2.06
N TYR A 485 16.64 38.90 -2.39
CA TYR A 485 16.09 38.17 -3.54
C TYR A 485 14.57 37.99 -3.43
N ILE A 486 14.07 37.53 -2.27
CA ILE A 486 12.64 37.33 -2.01
C ILE A 486 11.86 38.63 -2.15
N LEU A 487 12.37 39.74 -1.57
CA LEU A 487 11.75 41.06 -1.66
C LEU A 487 11.76 41.63 -3.08
N SER A 488 12.70 41.20 -3.93
CA SER A 488 12.76 41.63 -5.33
C SER A 488 11.78 40.88 -6.24
N ARG A 489 11.06 39.87 -5.74
CA ARG A 489 10.11 39.07 -6.53
C ARG A 489 8.75 39.78 -6.66
N PRO A 490 7.92 39.42 -7.66
CA PRO A 490 6.55 39.92 -7.75
C PRO A 490 5.78 39.79 -6.44
N CYS A 491 4.90 40.73 -6.14
CA CYS A 491 4.21 40.84 -4.84
C CYS A 491 3.37 39.61 -4.47
N ASN A 492 2.96 38.81 -5.46
CA ASN A 492 2.19 37.58 -5.30
C ASN A 492 3.08 36.32 -5.19
N THR A 493 4.31 36.46 -4.69
CA THR A 493 5.26 35.35 -4.52
C THR A 493 5.42 35.01 -3.04
N SER A 494 5.51 33.72 -2.73
CA SER A 494 5.85 33.25 -1.39
C SER A 494 6.74 32.02 -1.39
N TYR A 495 7.48 31.84 -0.30
CA TYR A 495 8.44 30.76 -0.11
C TYR A 495 8.11 30.00 1.17
N ILE A 496 7.94 28.68 1.09
CA ILE A 496 7.58 27.83 2.22
C ILE A 496 8.77 26.97 2.62
N PHE A 497 9.22 27.17 3.84
CA PHE A 497 10.30 26.44 4.50
C PHE A 497 9.63 25.48 5.48
N SER A 498 9.48 24.22 5.07
CA SER A 498 8.79 23.19 5.84
C SER A 498 9.76 22.47 6.77
N ASP A 499 9.44 22.37 8.06
CA ASP A 499 10.26 21.64 9.04
C ASP A 499 11.70 22.18 9.17
N THR A 500 11.85 23.50 9.09
CA THR A 500 13.12 24.19 9.33
C THR A 500 13.36 24.36 10.83
N PRO A 501 14.61 24.26 11.33
CA PRO A 501 14.86 24.28 12.78
C PRO A 501 14.67 25.66 13.42
N THR A 502 14.88 26.73 12.66
CA THR A 502 14.84 28.11 13.16
C THR A 502 14.27 29.07 12.10
N ASN A 503 13.81 30.26 12.54
CA ASN A 503 13.46 31.34 11.62
C ASN A 503 14.69 32.23 11.34
N GLN A 504 15.41 31.94 10.26
CA GLN A 504 16.63 32.68 9.86
C GLN A 504 16.34 34.02 9.16
N MET A 505 15.08 34.31 8.83
CA MET A 505 14.66 35.54 8.11
C MET A 505 13.49 36.25 8.82
N PRO A 506 13.63 36.62 10.10
CA PRO A 506 12.52 37.18 10.89
C PRO A 506 12.07 38.57 10.42
N MET A 507 12.89 39.26 9.62
CA MET A 507 12.58 40.60 9.10
C MET A 507 11.62 40.57 7.90
N LEU A 508 11.45 39.43 7.23
CA LEU A 508 10.45 39.28 6.17
C LEU A 508 9.06 39.14 6.80
N SER A 509 8.03 39.57 6.08
CA SER A 509 6.66 39.19 6.44
C SER A 509 6.51 37.67 6.30
N TYR A 510 6.09 37.00 7.38
CA TYR A 510 5.96 35.55 7.41
C TYR A 510 4.73 35.05 8.19
N TRP A 511 4.34 33.81 7.92
CA TRP A 511 3.33 33.08 8.66
C TRP A 511 3.86 31.71 9.12
N GLN A 512 3.65 31.38 10.40
CA GLN A 512 3.98 30.05 10.93
C GLN A 512 2.76 29.13 10.84
N HIS A 513 2.81 28.16 9.91
CA HIS A 513 1.75 27.17 9.73
C HIS A 513 1.73 26.12 10.84
N ARG A 514 2.92 25.69 11.29
CA ARG A 514 3.10 24.58 12.22
C ARG A 514 4.37 24.77 13.05
N LYS A 515 4.33 24.26 14.28
CA LYS A 515 5.48 24.02 15.14
C LYS A 515 5.38 22.58 15.65
N ASP A 516 6.46 21.83 15.51
CA ASP A 516 6.60 20.43 15.92
C ASP A 516 7.90 20.25 16.72
N PHE A 517 8.06 19.10 17.36
CA PHE A 517 9.23 18.81 18.19
C PHE A 517 9.77 17.40 17.91
N GLY A 518 11.09 17.25 18.02
CA GLY A 518 11.81 15.98 18.00
C GLY A 518 12.81 15.89 19.15
N TYR A 519 13.43 14.73 19.30
CA TYR A 519 14.40 14.46 20.35
C TYR A 519 15.64 13.78 19.77
N ARG A 520 16.82 14.33 20.08
CA ARG A 520 18.10 13.78 19.65
C ARG A 520 18.87 13.31 20.88
N THR A 521 19.06 12.00 21.02
CA THR A 521 19.73 11.41 22.18
C THR A 521 21.22 11.27 21.91
N PRO A 522 22.10 11.86 22.74
CA PRO A 522 23.52 11.55 22.70
C PRO A 522 23.73 10.08 23.02
N VAL A 523 24.44 9.37 22.15
CA VAL A 523 24.79 7.95 22.32
C VAL A 523 26.29 7.73 22.36
N SER A 524 27.07 8.82 22.40
CA SER A 524 28.48 8.77 22.76
C SER A 524 28.64 8.60 24.28
N GLY A 525 29.52 7.70 24.70
CA GLY A 525 29.84 7.44 26.10
C GLY A 525 29.37 6.08 26.61
N ASP A 526 29.21 5.97 27.93
CA ASP A 526 28.95 4.70 28.61
C ASP A 526 27.46 4.32 28.63
N PHE A 527 27.16 3.12 28.14
CA PHE A 527 25.79 2.62 28.02
C PHE A 527 25.13 2.38 29.39
N ASP A 528 25.87 1.86 30.37
CA ASP A 528 25.31 1.58 31.70
C ASP A 528 24.93 2.88 32.44
N HIS A 529 25.75 3.92 32.30
CA HIS A 529 25.44 5.25 32.79
C HIS A 529 24.18 5.82 32.13
N TYR A 530 24.03 5.66 30.81
CA TYR A 530 22.82 6.05 30.10
C TYR A 530 21.58 5.34 30.66
N ILE A 531 21.62 4.01 30.82
CA ILE A 531 20.53 3.23 31.41
C ILE A 531 20.20 3.72 32.83
N ALA A 532 21.21 3.99 33.66
CA ALA A 532 21.03 4.50 35.01
C ALA A 532 20.31 5.86 35.04
N SER A 533 20.50 6.70 34.02
CA SER A 533 19.83 8.01 33.88
C SER A 533 18.34 7.92 33.50
N LEU A 534 17.90 6.81 32.92
CA LEU A 534 16.52 6.62 32.46
C LEU A 534 15.53 6.44 33.63
N GLY A 535 14.28 6.85 33.41
CA GLY A 535 13.20 6.60 34.38
C GLY A 535 12.92 5.11 34.57
N ARG A 536 12.49 4.70 35.77
CA ARG A 536 12.20 3.29 36.13
C ARG A 536 11.32 2.57 35.10
N MET A 537 10.26 3.23 34.61
CA MET A 537 9.35 2.64 33.63
C MET A 537 9.95 2.53 32.23
N THR A 538 10.79 3.48 31.83
CA THR A 538 11.52 3.41 30.55
C THR A 538 12.51 2.26 30.58
N ARG A 539 13.33 2.15 31.63
CA ARG A 539 14.23 0.99 31.83
C ARG A 539 13.48 -0.33 31.75
N LEU A 540 12.36 -0.43 32.47
CA LEU A 540 11.54 -1.62 32.48
C LEU A 540 11.08 -2.01 31.07
N LYS A 541 10.48 -1.07 30.32
CA LYS A 541 9.88 -1.36 29.01
C LYS A 541 10.90 -1.53 27.89
N ALA A 542 11.98 -0.75 27.89
CA ALA A 542 12.94 -0.72 26.79
C ALA A 542 14.05 -1.77 26.95
N PHE A 543 14.41 -2.16 28.19
CA PHE A 543 15.56 -3.03 28.44
C PHE A 543 15.18 -4.25 29.28
N ASN A 544 14.66 -4.07 30.50
CA ASN A 544 14.51 -5.18 31.45
C ASN A 544 13.43 -6.20 31.04
N ARG A 545 12.45 -5.80 30.23
CA ARG A 545 11.40 -6.71 29.73
C ARG A 545 11.92 -7.70 28.67
N ARG A 546 13.17 -7.57 28.23
CA ARG A 546 13.85 -8.53 27.38
C ARG A 546 13.99 -9.90 28.04
N SER A 547 14.44 -9.95 29.30
CA SER A 547 14.56 -11.21 30.05
C SER A 547 13.20 -11.90 30.22
N TYR A 548 12.12 -11.14 30.48
CA TYR A 548 10.78 -11.73 30.51
C TYR A 548 10.42 -12.38 29.16
N LEU A 549 10.74 -11.73 28.04
CA LEU A 549 10.45 -12.25 26.71
C LEU A 549 11.24 -13.54 26.45
N GLU A 550 12.53 -13.57 26.82
CA GLU A 550 13.39 -14.76 26.69
C GLU A 550 13.00 -15.91 27.64
N GLU A 551 12.39 -15.60 28.80
CA GLU A 551 11.88 -16.61 29.74
C GLU A 551 10.55 -17.25 29.29
N HIS A 552 9.71 -16.52 28.53
CA HIS A 552 8.35 -16.94 28.19
C HIS A 552 8.20 -17.48 26.76
N TYR A 553 9.17 -17.22 25.89
CA TYR A 553 9.15 -17.65 24.49
C TYR A 553 10.45 -18.41 24.17
N ALA A 554 10.34 -19.47 23.37
CA ALA A 554 11.47 -20.38 23.15
C ALA A 554 12.58 -19.73 22.31
N HIS A 555 12.20 -18.89 21.34
CA HIS A 555 13.13 -18.26 20.42
C HIS A 555 12.82 -16.76 20.28
N VAL A 556 13.77 -15.91 20.69
CA VAL A 556 13.68 -14.45 20.58
C VAL A 556 14.92 -13.94 19.87
N GLU A 557 14.74 -13.25 18.74
CA GLU A 557 15.84 -12.78 17.92
C GLU A 557 15.67 -11.31 17.52
N PHE A 558 16.77 -10.56 17.56
CA PHE A 558 16.90 -9.26 16.92
C PHE A 558 17.70 -9.44 15.64
N VAL A 559 17.07 -9.17 14.49
CA VAL A 559 17.61 -9.51 13.17
C VAL A 559 17.83 -8.23 12.36
N LEU A 560 19.06 -8.02 11.89
CA LEU A 560 19.37 -6.98 10.91
C LEU A 560 19.14 -7.50 9.48
N ILE A 561 18.58 -6.66 8.61
CA ILE A 561 18.14 -7.05 7.27
C ILE A 561 19.11 -6.52 6.21
N THR A 562 19.48 -7.39 5.27
CA THR A 562 20.32 -7.02 4.12
C THR A 562 19.53 -6.27 3.05
N LEU A 563 20.22 -5.45 2.26
CA LEU A 563 19.63 -4.56 1.25
C LEU A 563 19.32 -5.24 -0.10
N GLU A 564 19.07 -6.54 -0.10
CA GLU A 564 18.59 -7.25 -1.30
C GLU A 564 17.17 -6.80 -1.65
N GLU A 565 16.88 -6.59 -2.94
CA GLU A 565 15.61 -6.02 -3.40
C GLU A 565 14.38 -6.76 -2.84
N LYS A 566 14.37 -8.08 -2.93
CA LYS A 566 13.27 -8.91 -2.41
C LYS A 566 13.07 -8.74 -0.90
N LYS A 567 14.15 -8.60 -0.13
CA LYS A 567 14.09 -8.40 1.33
C LYS A 567 13.59 -6.99 1.67
N LEU A 568 13.90 -5.99 0.86
CA LEU A 568 13.35 -4.63 1.01
C LEU A 568 11.84 -4.60 0.80
N ASP A 569 11.37 -5.29 -0.25
CA ASP A 569 9.94 -5.42 -0.53
C ASP A 569 9.20 -6.10 0.63
N GLU A 570 9.74 -7.22 1.13
CA GLU A 570 9.21 -7.91 2.31
C GLU A 570 9.24 -7.01 3.55
N PHE A 571 10.31 -6.22 3.73
CA PHE A 571 10.46 -5.29 4.84
C PHE A 571 9.40 -4.19 4.87
N PHE A 572 9.21 -3.47 3.77
CA PHE A 572 8.19 -2.44 3.70
C PHE A 572 6.78 -3.03 3.79
N ASN A 573 6.55 -4.25 3.29
CA ASN A 573 5.25 -4.91 3.45
C ASN A 573 4.97 -5.32 4.91
N HIS A 574 5.95 -5.86 5.64
CA HIS A 574 5.83 -6.12 7.09
C HIS A 574 5.56 -4.83 7.87
N LEU A 575 6.35 -3.79 7.62
CA LEU A 575 6.19 -2.50 8.29
C LEU A 575 4.81 -1.89 8.03
N ASN A 576 4.38 -1.84 6.76
CA ASN A 576 3.05 -1.35 6.40
C ASN A 576 1.94 -2.21 7.02
N SER A 577 2.09 -3.54 7.07
CA SER A 577 1.09 -4.43 7.67
C SER A 577 0.83 -4.14 9.14
N PHE A 578 1.87 -3.83 9.92
CA PHE A 578 1.69 -3.36 11.30
C PHE A 578 0.92 -2.04 11.37
N HIS A 579 1.17 -1.12 10.45
CA HIS A 579 0.43 0.16 10.38
C HIS A 579 -1.02 -0.02 9.90
N LEU A 580 -1.28 -0.97 8.99
CA LEU A 580 -2.65 -1.31 8.59
C LEU A 580 -3.46 -1.79 9.80
N LEU A 581 -2.93 -2.75 10.58
CA LEU A 581 -3.58 -3.25 11.80
C LEU A 581 -3.82 -2.14 12.82
N ARG A 582 -2.85 -1.25 13.01
CA ARG A 582 -2.92 -0.26 14.09
C ARG A 582 -3.68 1.02 13.73
N TRP A 583 -3.46 1.53 12.52
CA TRP A 583 -3.90 2.86 12.08
C TRP A 583 -4.91 2.82 10.94
N GLY A 584 -5.17 1.64 10.37
CA GLY A 584 -6.08 1.48 9.23
C GLY A 584 -5.57 2.16 7.96
N LYS A 585 -4.27 2.36 7.84
CA LYS A 585 -3.58 2.86 6.64
C LYS A 585 -2.11 2.43 6.68
N PRO A 586 -1.42 2.32 5.53
CA PRO A 586 0.02 2.10 5.52
C PRO A 586 0.77 3.31 6.12
N CYS A 587 2.02 3.10 6.57
CA CYS A 587 2.91 4.22 6.89
C CYS A 587 3.49 4.85 5.62
N PHE A 588 3.78 4.01 4.62
CA PHE A 588 4.28 4.43 3.32
C PHE A 588 3.37 3.92 2.22
N GLU A 589 2.79 4.84 1.46
CA GLU A 589 2.08 4.54 0.21
C GLU A 589 3.07 4.09 -0.88
N GLN A 590 2.56 3.58 -2.00
CA GLN A 590 3.35 3.03 -3.11
C GLN A 590 4.56 3.90 -3.49
N ARG A 591 4.34 5.19 -3.80
CA ARG A 591 5.43 6.11 -4.18
C ARG A 591 6.43 6.36 -3.06
N ALA A 592 5.99 6.31 -1.80
CA ALA A 592 6.89 6.46 -0.66
C ALA A 592 7.74 5.20 -0.43
N VAL A 593 7.20 4.01 -0.69
CA VAL A 593 8.00 2.77 -0.73
C VAL A 593 9.04 2.83 -1.84
N GLU A 594 8.63 3.21 -3.07
CA GLU A 594 9.58 3.34 -4.19
C GLU A 594 10.64 4.42 -3.96
N PHE A 595 10.27 5.53 -3.33
CA PHE A 595 11.22 6.55 -2.87
C PHE A 595 12.29 5.92 -1.97
N HIS A 596 11.89 5.17 -0.95
CA HIS A 596 12.82 4.58 -0.01
C HIS A 596 13.64 3.45 -0.64
N LYS A 597 13.07 2.61 -1.50
CA LYS A 597 13.83 1.60 -2.25
C LYS A 597 14.94 2.25 -3.09
N GLN A 598 14.61 3.29 -3.85
CA GLN A 598 15.58 4.04 -4.66
C GLN A 598 16.68 4.69 -3.80
N LEU A 599 16.31 5.26 -2.65
CA LEU A 599 17.25 5.83 -1.70
C LEU A 599 18.22 4.75 -1.17
N LEU A 600 17.68 3.62 -0.69
CA LEU A 600 18.44 2.55 -0.03
C LEU A 600 19.32 1.74 -0.98
N GLN A 601 18.92 1.61 -2.25
CA GLN A 601 19.68 0.86 -3.26
C GLN A 601 20.69 1.74 -4.02
N SER A 602 20.83 3.01 -3.63
CA SER A 602 21.81 3.91 -4.24
C SER A 602 23.25 3.47 -3.91
N ALA A 603 24.13 3.48 -4.92
CA ALA A 603 25.55 3.14 -4.77
C ALA A 603 26.34 4.10 -3.86
N LEU A 604 25.75 5.21 -3.45
CA LEU A 604 26.42 6.35 -2.82
C LEU A 604 26.18 6.46 -1.31
N GLY A 605 25.67 5.40 -0.68
CA GLY A 605 25.82 5.21 0.75
C GLY A 605 24.81 5.95 1.62
N VAL A 606 23.58 5.45 1.65
CA VAL A 606 22.81 5.49 2.90
C VAL A 606 23.07 4.17 3.64
N ASN A 607 23.55 4.24 4.87
CA ASN A 607 23.71 3.02 5.67
C ASN A 607 22.35 2.70 6.31
N ALA A 608 21.59 1.79 5.69
CA ALA A 608 20.29 1.41 6.20
C ALA A 608 20.45 0.50 7.43
N LEU A 609 19.78 0.85 8.52
CA LEU A 609 19.64 0.00 9.69
C LEU A 609 18.19 -0.47 9.77
N LEU A 610 17.91 -1.53 9.03
CA LEU A 610 16.62 -2.23 8.98
C LEU A 610 16.66 -3.40 9.95
N SER A 611 15.68 -3.49 10.84
CA SER A 611 15.67 -4.56 11.84
C SER A 611 14.30 -5.14 12.12
N TYR A 612 14.28 -6.40 12.53
CA TYR A 612 13.13 -7.10 13.09
C TYR A 612 13.36 -7.53 14.53
N LEU A 613 12.26 -7.61 15.28
CA LEU A 613 12.16 -8.55 16.39
C LEU A 613 11.33 -9.75 15.94
N VAL A 614 11.89 -10.94 16.15
CA VAL A 614 11.27 -12.22 15.82
C VAL A 614 11.07 -13.01 17.11
N VAL A 615 9.86 -13.55 17.31
CA VAL A 615 9.52 -14.40 18.45
C VAL A 615 8.86 -15.68 17.93
N ASP A 616 9.44 -16.84 18.25
CA ASP A 616 9.00 -18.17 17.79
C ASP A 616 8.75 -18.22 16.26
N GLY A 617 9.64 -17.60 15.48
CA GLY A 617 9.56 -17.52 14.02
C GLY A 617 8.58 -16.48 13.47
N LEU A 618 7.86 -15.76 14.33
CA LEU A 618 6.96 -14.67 13.93
C LEU A 618 7.67 -13.32 14.02
N ILE A 619 7.65 -12.53 12.94
CA ILE A 619 8.09 -11.13 12.97
C ILE A 619 7.04 -10.31 13.73
N VAL A 620 7.40 -9.80 14.90
CA VAL A 620 6.49 -9.08 15.80
C VAL A 620 6.71 -7.56 15.80
N SER A 621 7.89 -7.11 15.35
CA SER A 621 8.20 -5.69 15.19
C SER A 621 9.21 -5.46 14.05
N ALA A 622 9.08 -4.33 13.37
CA ALA A 622 10.00 -3.84 12.36
C ALA A 622 10.40 -2.39 12.65
N SER A 623 11.67 -2.06 12.44
CA SER A 623 12.20 -0.70 12.58
C SER A 623 13.05 -0.31 11.38
N TYR A 624 12.75 0.86 10.82
CA TYR A 624 13.43 1.47 9.69
C TYR A 624 14.23 2.67 10.18
N ASN A 625 15.55 2.55 10.14
CA ASN A 625 16.47 3.61 10.47
C ASN A 625 17.48 3.81 9.33
N ILE A 626 18.06 5.00 9.27
CA ILE A 626 19.14 5.32 8.34
C ILE A 626 20.26 5.95 9.15
N GLN A 627 21.48 5.42 9.04
CA GLN A 627 22.69 6.02 9.56
C GLN A 627 23.36 6.85 8.46
N ILE A 628 23.62 8.13 8.75
CA ILE A 628 24.44 9.03 7.95
C ILE A 628 25.40 9.73 8.90
N ASP A 629 26.68 9.72 8.54
CA ASP A 629 27.77 10.23 9.36
C ASP A 629 27.69 9.68 10.80
N ASP A 630 27.62 10.57 11.79
CA ASP A 630 27.57 10.24 13.22
C ASP A 630 26.15 10.16 13.79
N VAL A 631 25.12 10.08 12.94
CA VAL A 631 23.70 10.09 13.36
C VAL A 631 22.93 8.90 12.81
N ILE A 632 22.20 8.20 13.68
CA ILE A 632 21.15 7.27 13.31
C ILE A 632 19.79 7.98 13.37
N TYR A 633 19.08 8.05 12.25
CA TYR A 633 17.74 8.62 12.14
C TYR A 633 16.66 7.53 12.23
N ASN A 634 15.76 7.63 13.21
CA ASN A 634 14.61 6.74 13.33
C ASN A 634 13.47 7.18 12.39
N ILE A 635 13.45 6.64 11.17
CA ILE A 635 12.50 7.03 10.13
C ILE A 635 11.09 6.52 10.44
N GLN A 636 10.96 5.23 10.76
CA GLN A 636 9.65 4.63 11.02
C GLN A 636 9.77 3.31 11.79
N SER A 637 8.75 2.96 12.57
CA SER A 637 8.65 1.63 13.19
C SER A 637 7.21 1.11 13.21
N GLY A 638 7.06 -0.20 13.33
CA GLY A 638 5.78 -0.90 13.41
C GLY A 638 5.89 -2.15 14.26
N TYR A 639 4.79 -2.57 14.87
CA TYR A 639 4.74 -3.77 15.70
C TYR A 639 3.31 -4.27 15.87
N LEU A 640 3.16 -5.51 16.34
CA LEU A 640 1.88 -6.09 16.75
C LEU A 640 1.45 -5.54 18.12
N GLU A 641 0.34 -4.79 18.18
CA GLU A 641 -0.07 -4.06 19.40
C GLU A 641 -0.51 -5.00 20.55
N ASP A 642 -1.15 -6.12 20.21
CA ASP A 642 -1.73 -7.07 21.18
C ASP A 642 -0.94 -8.39 21.29
N PHE A 643 0.38 -8.37 21.04
CA PHE A 643 1.22 -9.57 21.09
C PHE A 643 1.36 -10.16 22.50
N ASP A 644 1.81 -9.38 23.48
CA ASP A 644 1.86 -9.73 24.90
C ASP A 644 1.55 -8.50 25.75
N LYS A 645 0.62 -8.61 26.70
CA LYS A 645 0.12 -7.49 27.52
C LYS A 645 1.18 -6.85 28.43
N LYS A 646 2.27 -7.55 28.74
CA LYS A 646 3.39 -7.05 29.56
C LYS A 646 4.52 -6.46 28.72
N ILE A 647 4.50 -6.66 27.39
CA ILE A 647 5.57 -6.24 26.48
C ILE A 647 5.11 -5.08 25.61
N SER A 648 5.91 -4.01 25.63
CA SER A 648 5.76 -2.91 24.68
C SER A 648 6.76 -3.12 23.54
N LEU A 649 6.37 -3.87 22.51
CA LEU A 649 7.28 -4.29 21.44
C LEU A 649 8.03 -3.13 20.79
N GLY A 650 7.35 -2.02 20.48
CA GLY A 650 8.01 -0.85 19.90
C GLY A 650 9.07 -0.22 20.82
N THR A 651 8.78 -0.11 22.12
CA THR A 651 9.74 0.41 23.11
C THR A 651 10.88 -0.56 23.38
N LEU A 652 10.59 -1.86 23.41
CA LEU A 652 11.58 -2.90 23.61
C LEU A 652 12.55 -2.95 22.40
N HIS A 653 12.03 -2.97 21.17
CA HIS A 653 12.83 -2.87 19.94
C HIS A 653 13.71 -1.62 19.93
N MET A 654 13.19 -0.49 20.39
CA MET A 654 13.98 0.73 20.53
C MET A 654 15.17 0.58 21.49
N GLY A 655 15.02 -0.20 22.56
CA GLY A 655 16.12 -0.50 23.48
C GLY A 655 17.27 -1.21 22.79
N TRP A 656 17.00 -2.21 21.94
CA TRP A 656 18.02 -2.86 21.10
C TRP A 656 18.71 -1.87 20.17
N LEU A 657 17.97 -0.96 19.54
CA LEU A 657 18.54 0.02 18.61
C LEU A 657 19.42 1.06 19.32
N LEU A 658 19.04 1.48 20.52
CA LEU A 658 19.87 2.35 21.35
C LEU A 658 21.13 1.61 21.81
N GLU A 659 21.00 0.37 22.31
CA GLU A 659 22.15 -0.46 22.67
C GLU A 659 23.11 -0.66 21.49
N TYR A 660 22.58 -0.89 20.29
CA TYR A 660 23.37 -0.94 19.05
C TYR A 660 24.10 0.39 18.82
N ALA A 661 23.40 1.52 18.90
CA ALA A 661 23.99 2.84 18.68
C ALA A 661 25.11 3.18 19.67
N PHE A 662 24.96 2.84 20.95
CA PHE A 662 26.01 3.01 21.97
C PHE A 662 27.24 2.12 21.72
N LYS A 663 27.07 0.99 21.01
CA LYS A 663 28.17 0.07 20.64
C LYS A 663 28.87 0.47 19.35
N SER A 664 28.32 1.43 18.61
CA SER A 664 28.90 1.96 17.36
C SER A 664 29.73 3.21 17.65
N PRO A 665 31.09 3.11 17.72
CA PRO A 665 31.96 4.23 18.08
C PRO A 665 31.89 5.41 17.10
N GLU A 666 31.44 5.18 15.87
CA GLU A 666 31.23 6.20 14.85
C GLU A 666 29.93 7.00 15.01
N VAL A 667 29.03 6.57 15.90
CA VAL A 667 27.72 7.22 16.10
C VAL A 667 27.73 8.05 17.38
N ASN A 668 27.44 9.34 17.24
CA ASN A 668 27.32 10.26 18.37
C ASN A 668 25.87 10.49 18.79
N TYR A 669 24.92 10.35 17.86
CA TYR A 669 23.52 10.68 18.12
C TYR A 669 22.52 9.68 17.53
N PHE A 670 21.47 9.42 18.31
CA PHE A 670 20.26 8.77 17.84
C PHE A 670 19.12 9.80 17.76
N ASP A 671 18.69 10.14 16.55
CA ASP A 671 17.66 11.13 16.29
C ASP A 671 16.30 10.47 16.09
N PHE A 672 15.38 10.73 17.00
CA PHE A 672 14.02 10.20 16.94
C PHE A 672 13.13 10.92 15.93
N LEU A 673 13.60 12.03 15.34
CA LEU A 673 12.85 12.91 14.45
C LEU A 673 11.55 13.43 15.08
N ALA A 674 10.82 14.23 14.30
CA ALA A 674 9.54 14.79 14.72
C ALA A 674 8.45 13.72 14.88
N GLY A 675 7.40 14.06 15.63
CA GLY A 675 6.16 13.30 15.67
C GLY A 675 5.89 12.58 17.00
N PHE A 676 4.61 12.33 17.23
CA PHE A 676 4.06 11.86 18.50
C PHE A 676 3.53 10.42 18.40
N GLY A 677 3.56 9.71 19.52
CA GLY A 677 2.82 8.45 19.66
C GLY A 677 1.30 8.68 19.69
N ARG A 678 0.51 7.60 19.68
CA ARG A 678 -0.96 7.66 19.65
C ARG A 678 -1.57 8.42 20.84
N ALA A 679 -0.99 8.22 22.02
CA ALA A 679 -1.51 8.75 23.28
C ALA A 679 -0.51 9.66 24.01
N GLU A 680 0.80 9.42 23.83
CA GLU A 680 1.83 10.16 24.53
C GLU A 680 3.08 10.39 23.65
N ASP A 681 3.79 11.46 23.97
CA ASP A 681 5.13 11.72 23.47
C ASP A 681 6.14 10.82 24.20
N TYR A 682 6.29 9.59 23.72
CA TYR A 682 7.16 8.61 24.35
C TYR A 682 8.66 8.94 24.17
N LYS A 683 9.01 9.70 23.13
CA LYS A 683 10.41 10.00 22.73
C LYS A 683 11.14 10.83 23.79
N LYS A 684 10.43 11.72 24.50
CA LYS A 684 10.96 12.53 25.60
C LYS A 684 11.59 11.73 26.74
N HIS A 685 11.26 10.43 26.85
CA HIS A 685 11.73 9.57 27.92
C HIS A 685 13.12 8.98 27.71
N TYR A 686 13.74 9.21 26.54
CA TYR A 686 15.07 8.71 26.18
C TYR A 686 16.21 9.69 26.41
N ARG A 687 15.98 10.77 27.19
CA ARG A 687 17.02 11.77 27.55
C ARG A 687 17.65 12.48 26.35
N GLY A 688 16.86 12.72 25.30
CA GLY A 688 17.30 13.49 24.14
C GLY A 688 17.14 14.99 24.29
N ASP A 689 18.02 15.72 23.61
CA ASP A 689 17.95 17.16 23.40
C ASP A 689 16.73 17.51 22.54
N LEU A 690 16.04 18.59 22.90
CA LEU A 690 14.84 19.02 22.19
C LEU A 690 15.21 19.72 20.88
N THR A 691 14.66 19.22 19.78
CA THR A 691 14.73 19.88 18.47
C THR A 691 13.37 20.45 18.10
N GLN A 692 13.35 21.67 17.55
CA GLN A 692 12.12 22.32 17.09
C GLN A 692 12.05 22.28 15.57
N PHE A 693 10.86 22.11 15.02
CA PHE A 693 10.62 22.16 13.57
C PHE A 693 9.49 23.13 13.26
N TYR A 694 9.76 24.08 12.36
CA TYR A 694 8.82 25.12 11.97
C TYR A 694 8.43 24.97 10.50
N THR A 695 7.15 25.16 10.19
CA THR A 695 6.71 25.38 8.80
C THR A 695 6.40 26.86 8.62
N LEU A 696 7.30 27.58 7.95
CA LEU A 696 7.26 29.03 7.76
C LEU A 696 6.95 29.36 6.31
N GLN A 697 6.05 30.31 6.07
CA GLN A 697 5.79 30.87 4.75
C GLN A 697 6.19 32.35 4.73
N TYR A 698 7.20 32.69 3.94
CA TYR A 698 7.70 34.04 3.73
C TYR A 698 7.04 34.67 2.50
N PHE A 699 6.75 35.97 2.55
CA PHE A 699 6.10 36.71 1.47
C PHE A 699 7.03 37.76 0.88
N SER A 700 7.02 37.91 -0.45
CA SER A 700 7.76 38.99 -1.13
C SER A 700 7.18 40.38 -0.85
N SER A 701 5.89 40.46 -0.53
CA SER A 701 5.19 41.71 -0.18
C SER A 701 4.56 41.62 1.22
N PRO A 702 4.91 42.54 2.15
CA PRO A 702 4.30 42.61 3.46
C PRO A 702 2.78 42.77 3.43
N TRP A 703 2.26 43.53 2.46
CA TRP A 703 0.82 43.75 2.26
C TRP A 703 0.09 42.46 1.88
N VAL A 704 0.61 41.72 0.92
CA VAL A 704 0.04 40.41 0.52
C VAL A 704 0.12 39.42 1.67
N GLY A 705 1.25 39.41 2.41
CA GLY A 705 1.40 38.63 3.64
C GLY A 705 0.31 38.96 4.67
N ALA A 706 0.06 40.24 4.96
CA ALA A 706 -0.96 40.68 5.92
C ALA A 706 -2.39 40.26 5.52
N VAL A 707 -2.74 40.40 4.23
CA VAL A 707 -4.03 39.95 3.69
C VAL A 707 -4.18 38.44 3.83
N TYR A 708 -3.13 37.69 3.48
CA TYR A 708 -3.13 36.23 3.59
C TYR A 708 -3.26 35.76 5.04
N CYS A 709 -2.50 36.35 5.96
CA CYS A 709 -2.55 36.07 7.39
C CYS A 709 -3.94 36.36 7.97
N SER A 710 -4.53 37.51 7.63
CA SER A 710 -5.89 37.88 8.06
C SER A 710 -6.93 36.85 7.61
N ARG A 711 -6.85 36.39 6.35
CA ARG A 711 -7.73 35.35 5.82
C ARG A 711 -7.57 34.01 6.54
N LEU A 712 -6.34 33.60 6.86
CA LEU A 712 -6.09 32.37 7.61
C LEU A 712 -6.57 32.48 9.07
N TRP A 713 -6.38 33.63 9.69
CA TRP A 713 -6.83 33.92 11.04
C TRP A 713 -8.37 33.85 11.14
N LEU A 714 -9.07 34.47 10.19
CA LEU A 714 -10.54 34.37 10.07
C LEU A 714 -11.00 32.91 9.92
N LYS A 715 -10.32 32.10 9.09
CA LYS A 715 -10.62 30.66 8.95
C LYS A 715 -10.40 29.87 10.23
N PHE A 716 -9.33 30.19 10.97
CA PHE A 716 -9.04 29.54 12.24
C PHE A 716 -10.10 29.88 13.29
N TYR A 717 -10.48 31.16 13.41
CA TYR A 717 -11.50 31.63 14.36
C TYR A 717 -12.88 31.07 14.06
N THR A 718 -13.32 31.11 12.80
CA THR A 718 -14.59 30.52 12.37
C THR A 718 -14.66 29.03 12.68
N LYS A 719 -13.58 28.26 12.44
CA LYS A 719 -13.50 26.84 12.82
C LYS A 719 -13.57 26.64 14.34
N LYS A 720 -12.90 27.49 15.13
CA LYS A 720 -12.93 27.44 16.59
C LYS A 720 -14.34 27.71 17.14
N ILE A 721 -15.03 28.72 16.60
CA ILE A 721 -16.42 29.06 16.95
C ILE A 721 -17.37 27.92 16.58
N MET A 722 -17.26 27.36 15.36
CA MET A 722 -18.07 26.21 14.96
C MET A 722 -17.85 25.00 15.87
N ASN A 723 -16.60 24.73 16.29
CA ASN A 723 -16.30 23.65 17.22
C ASN A 723 -16.90 23.90 18.62
N LEU A 724 -16.90 25.15 19.10
CA LEU A 724 -17.52 25.53 20.37
C LEU A 724 -19.05 25.38 20.31
N VAL A 725 -19.70 25.84 19.24
CA VAL A 725 -21.15 25.67 19.01
C VAL A 725 -21.53 24.19 18.89
N SER A 726 -20.70 23.37 18.24
CA SER A 726 -20.93 21.92 18.16
C SER A 726 -20.73 21.19 19.50
N ARG A 727 -19.99 21.78 20.44
CA ARG A 727 -19.82 21.27 21.81
C ARG A 727 -20.95 21.72 22.72
N SER A 728 -21.46 22.96 22.60
CA SER A 728 -22.61 23.41 23.39
C SER A 728 -23.90 22.66 23.03
N GLN A 729 -24.08 22.26 21.76
CA GLN A 729 -25.20 21.40 21.34
C GLN A 729 -25.11 19.94 21.82
N ARG A 730 -23.95 19.48 22.31
CA ARG A 730 -23.78 18.14 22.91
C ARG A 730 -23.81 18.12 24.43
N GLY A 731 -23.80 19.29 25.08
CA GLY A 731 -23.89 19.43 26.53
C GLY A 731 -25.28 19.81 27.05
N GLY A 732 -26.30 19.76 26.17
CA GLY A 732 -27.69 20.09 26.47
C GLY A 732 -28.66 19.02 25.99
N ILE A 733 -28.34 17.75 26.27
CA ILE A 733 -29.28 16.62 26.34
C ILE A 733 -28.87 15.77 27.54
#